data_AF-A0A2N2TF69-F1
#
_entry.id   AF-A0A2N2TF69-F1
#
_cell.length_a   1.000
_cell.length_b   1.000
_cell.length_c   1.000
_cell.angle_alpha   90.00
_cell.angle_beta   90.00
_cell.angle_gamma   90.00
#
_symmetry.space_group_name_H-M   'P 1'
#
loop_
_entity.id
_entity.type
_entity.pdbx_description
1 polymer ?
#
loop_
_entity_poly.entity_id
_entity_poly.type
_entity_poly.pdbx_seq_one_letter_code
_entity_poly.pdbx_strand_id
1 'polypeptide(L)'
;MNPNRPPLTCIACDEHSSSHADSAARQSRGAVDLRRVALSGLFVMSHGFALAGTGTCLGAGAIVVNDARDGVCQLESADELAITGAGAISSTTDGVVVQPSINDVEVSNEGSISVFDRGVYNEGDIDDLSNRGEIRGNVAGVLNDAGGSISQFNNLGSDAQIFSFEPAISNAGHIGQLNNTGRIESPNNAIVNQGNIDGINNAGVISAGVGIINRGEIGVIDNAAGGEITGSGGFAILSHDAGSRLATINNAGLIDGGIHTLYTTLNIEGTSSSITGPVINRASGAVGAGDGSVNVRSGAAFTTSDTFHSHTFVIHNGGRLRIGASAHTLSVDSTDADAFSNAGTLVVPEGTVANITGHYSQSGVLRIGASSDSSYGRLNVSGGVELSGSAQFDVDVSATNTLAVGNTLSGVIVSGDGVTNNAPANNVSDNSALFNFESAINGNAVDLEVVAAGSPTPAPSPDPAPAPAPAPEVTVLGSTQGIVPAVIQHGLLNGVPVAQVLDGYIRGGSTGTDFDNVVTALGKLPSNRTVALAVGQVMPSMHGNAALAGLAHSASSGSVIEQQAELGQSGGSEAGGRGLWVKPIGNWVNQDAVDNVSGFKVASYGLMGGVQSDLNARSTLGFGLGYLQSKVDGQDFAAGHSSDIDGVQLAAYGHHTLNEAGWQLNWQGDYTRGRVESQRHLGFIGRTAEGKYDTDAWHVGLGISRSVAVAPDMTFKPMVALDWRRFKSEAYSETGAGALSLQTQSQKAEEAILKFGAQVQGDLGSQTQWLARAALGYDLSSQHNAVTARFTGGGAAFTTEGLPHSRTVAELGVGLRYRPTEGMEVIARYDLALRKGLRDQSATVRLGWSF
;
A
#
# COMPACT_ATOMS: atom_id res chain seq x y z
N MET A 1 -35.66 29.94 -26.27
CA MET A 1 -35.16 31.26 -25.82
C MET A 1 -35.16 31.30 -24.29
N ASN A 2 -34.55 32.32 -23.67
CA ASN A 2 -33.93 32.22 -22.33
C ASN A 2 -34.83 32.74 -21.16
N PRO A 3 -34.40 32.90 -19.87
CA PRO A 3 -35.14 32.33 -18.73
C PRO A 3 -35.42 33.33 -17.57
N ASN A 4 -35.90 32.86 -16.39
CA ASN A 4 -35.25 33.05 -15.06
C ASN A 4 -36.13 32.85 -13.79
N ARG A 5 -35.50 32.25 -12.76
CA ARG A 5 -35.62 32.47 -11.29
C ARG A 5 -36.83 31.95 -10.45
N PRO A 6 -36.65 31.79 -9.10
CA PRO A 6 -37.45 30.88 -8.25
C PRO A 6 -38.02 31.47 -6.91
N PRO A 7 -38.70 30.67 -6.08
CA PRO A 7 -38.82 30.82 -4.60
C PRO A 7 -37.78 29.93 -3.86
N LEU A 8 -37.27 30.18 -2.63
CA LEU A 8 -37.70 30.82 -1.37
C LEU A 8 -38.09 29.83 -0.24
N THR A 9 -37.76 30.21 1.00
CA THR A 9 -37.72 29.38 2.23
C THR A 9 -38.82 29.70 3.24
N CYS A 10 -39.22 28.68 4.03
CA CYS A 10 -39.94 28.78 5.31
C CYS A 10 -39.36 27.67 6.23
N ILE A 11 -38.90 27.93 7.47
CA ILE A 11 -39.62 28.29 8.72
C ILE A 11 -40.15 27.05 9.48
N ALA A 12 -39.99 27.03 10.80
CA ALA A 12 -40.19 25.90 11.71
C ALA A 12 -41.22 26.21 12.83
N CYS A 13 -41.61 25.21 13.63
CA CYS A 13 -41.77 25.30 15.10
C CYS A 13 -42.23 23.98 15.78
N ASP A 14 -42.05 23.93 17.11
CA ASP A 14 -42.76 23.17 18.18
C ASP A 14 -42.66 21.62 18.19
N GLU A 15 -42.03 20.97 19.20
CA GLU A 15 -42.44 20.66 20.61
C GLU A 15 -43.19 19.29 20.74
N HIS A 16 -43.19 18.51 21.84
CA HIS A 16 -42.76 18.72 23.24
C HIS A 16 -42.41 17.38 23.98
N SER A 17 -41.45 17.37 24.92
CA SER A 17 -41.22 16.40 26.05
C SER A 17 -41.08 14.87 25.78
N SER A 18 -40.25 14.10 26.50
CA SER A 18 -40.06 14.06 27.97
C SER A 18 -38.65 13.54 28.41
N SER A 19 -38.41 13.29 29.71
CA SER A 19 -37.06 13.16 30.28
C SER A 19 -36.94 12.45 31.65
N HIS A 20 -36.00 11.51 31.81
CA HIS A 20 -35.37 11.07 33.09
C HIS A 20 -33.94 10.56 32.78
N ALA A 21 -32.85 11.08 33.35
CA ALA A 21 -32.33 11.02 34.75
C ALA A 21 -31.52 9.72 35.02
N ASP A 22 -30.33 9.69 35.65
CA ASP A 22 -29.53 10.68 36.42
C ASP A 22 -28.03 10.67 35.96
N SER A 23 -27.23 11.76 36.02
CA SER A 23 -26.55 12.41 37.17
C SER A 23 -25.41 11.56 37.80
N ALA A 24 -24.25 12.07 38.23
CA ALA A 24 -23.56 13.38 38.14
C ALA A 24 -22.02 13.12 38.33
N ALA A 25 -21.04 14.02 38.52
CA ALA A 25 -20.89 15.48 38.74
C ALA A 25 -19.42 15.87 38.35
N ARG A 26 -18.80 17.06 38.56
CA ARG A 26 -19.19 18.38 39.11
C ARG A 26 -18.26 19.46 38.51
N GLN A 27 -18.69 20.73 38.47
CA GLN A 27 -17.90 21.88 37.98
C GLN A 27 -17.23 22.69 39.11
N SER A 28 -16.18 23.44 38.76
CA SER A 28 -15.91 24.76 39.36
C SER A 28 -15.19 25.69 38.37
N ARG A 29 -15.88 26.73 37.87
CA ARG A 29 -15.26 27.92 37.28
C ARG A 29 -15.46 29.10 38.24
N GLY A 30 -14.42 29.87 38.50
CA GLY A 30 -14.49 31.16 39.17
C GLY A 30 -13.95 32.24 38.25
N ALA A 31 -14.63 33.38 38.17
CA ALA A 31 -14.15 34.57 37.47
C ALA A 31 -13.45 35.52 38.45
N VAL A 32 -12.49 36.30 37.96
CA VAL A 32 -11.85 37.40 38.69
C VAL A 32 -11.84 38.64 37.79
N ASP A 33 -11.97 39.81 38.43
CA ASP A 33 -12.36 41.09 37.81
C ASP A 33 -11.14 41.94 37.36
N LEU A 34 -11.35 42.85 36.40
CA LEU A 34 -10.33 43.83 36.00
C LEU A 34 -10.46 45.13 36.81
N ARG A 35 -9.48 45.48 37.67
CA ARG A 35 -9.18 46.89 38.00
C ARG A 35 -7.91 47.14 38.84
N ARG A 36 -7.10 48.10 38.34
CA ARG A 36 -6.08 48.91 39.08
C ARG A 36 -4.86 48.10 39.58
N VAL A 37 -3.70 48.70 39.91
CA VAL A 37 -3.25 50.11 39.94
C VAL A 37 -1.96 50.25 39.12
N ALA A 38 -1.74 51.37 38.44
CA ALA A 38 -0.42 51.76 37.95
C ALA A 38 0.14 52.88 38.85
N LEU A 39 1.20 52.61 39.62
CA LEU A 39 2.02 53.65 40.25
C LEU A 39 3.40 53.13 40.71
N SER A 40 4.42 53.38 39.89
CA SER A 40 5.83 53.40 40.27
C SER A 40 6.45 54.63 39.60
N GLY A 41 7.29 55.43 40.24
CA GLY A 41 7.84 55.29 41.58
C GLY A 41 9.18 56.04 41.66
N LEU A 42 9.16 57.33 41.33
CA LEU A 42 10.38 58.13 41.14
C LEU A 42 11.20 58.19 42.44
N PHE A 43 12.33 57.48 42.48
CA PHE A 43 13.33 57.61 43.53
C PHE A 43 14.69 57.94 42.93
N VAL A 44 15.21 59.08 43.35
CA VAL A 44 16.59 59.49 43.09
C VAL A 44 17.48 58.75 44.07
N MET A 45 18.56 58.13 43.57
CA MET A 45 19.73 57.81 44.39
C MET A 45 20.95 58.59 43.90
N SER A 46 21.78 58.99 44.85
CA SER A 46 22.89 59.92 44.69
C SER A 46 24.13 59.27 44.06
N HIS A 47 24.86 60.03 43.25
CA HIS A 47 26.18 59.62 42.78
C HIS A 47 27.15 59.48 43.97
N GLY A 48 27.66 58.27 44.20
CA GLY A 48 28.86 58.03 45.00
C GLY A 48 30.01 57.65 44.08
N PHE A 49 31.01 58.52 43.95
CA PHE A 49 32.26 58.15 43.27
C PHE A 49 33.08 57.24 44.17
N ALA A 50 33.29 55.99 43.76
CA ALA A 50 34.30 55.10 44.30
C ALA A 50 35.33 54.80 43.20
N LEU A 51 36.60 55.09 43.46
CA LEU A 51 37.73 54.75 42.60
C LEU A 51 38.60 53.72 43.32
N ALA A 52 39.11 52.76 42.53
CA ALA A 52 40.04 51.69 42.91
C ALA A 52 39.53 50.58 43.85
N GLY A 53 39.36 49.38 43.29
CA GLY A 53 40.10 48.21 43.81
C GLY A 53 39.46 47.35 44.90
N THR A 54 38.15 47.08 44.86
CA THR A 54 37.53 46.01 45.67
C THR A 54 36.45 45.26 44.88
N GLY A 55 36.73 44.03 44.46
CA GLY A 55 35.73 43.12 43.89
C GLY A 55 34.78 42.54 44.94
N THR A 56 33.65 41.97 44.49
CA THR A 56 32.65 41.30 45.36
C THR A 56 32.96 39.82 45.59
N CYS A 57 33.63 39.20 44.63
CA CYS A 57 34.35 37.94 44.75
C CYS A 57 35.71 38.24 45.40
N LEU A 58 35.94 37.74 46.62
CA LEU A 58 37.22 37.87 47.31
C LEU A 58 37.68 36.50 47.77
N GLY A 59 38.78 36.03 47.18
CA GLY A 59 39.43 34.76 47.47
C GLY A 59 40.81 34.72 46.82
N ALA A 60 41.39 33.53 46.76
CA ALA A 60 42.52 33.17 45.91
C ALA A 60 42.44 31.65 45.69
N GLY A 61 42.32 31.20 44.44
CA GLY A 61 41.89 29.83 44.12
C GLY A 61 40.36 29.71 44.16
N ALA A 62 39.84 28.71 44.88
CA ALA A 62 38.40 28.41 44.89
C ALA A 62 37.52 29.51 45.52
N ILE A 63 36.71 30.17 44.67
CA ILE A 63 35.72 31.19 45.01
C ILE A 63 34.32 30.63 44.77
N VAL A 64 33.51 30.47 45.83
CA VAL A 64 32.15 29.92 45.71
C VAL A 64 31.08 30.98 45.99
N VAL A 65 30.17 31.18 45.04
CA VAL A 65 29.00 32.06 45.16
C VAL A 65 27.72 31.23 45.30
N ASN A 66 27.03 31.35 46.44
CA ASN A 66 25.82 30.59 46.78
C ASN A 66 24.64 31.45 47.27
N ASP A 67 24.77 32.76 47.09
CA ASP A 67 23.81 33.82 47.36
C ASP A 67 23.99 34.96 46.34
N ALA A 68 23.16 36.00 46.43
CA ALA A 68 23.24 37.16 45.54
C ALA A 68 24.39 38.12 45.94
N ARG A 69 25.14 38.60 44.94
CA ARG A 69 26.30 39.50 45.08
C ARG A 69 26.12 40.72 44.16
N ASP A 70 26.20 41.92 44.74
CA ASP A 70 26.01 43.19 44.02
C ASP A 70 27.36 43.91 43.80
N GLY A 71 27.92 43.78 42.60
CA GLY A 71 29.17 44.41 42.13
C GLY A 71 30.10 43.44 41.39
N VAL A 72 31.14 43.99 40.75
CA VAL A 72 32.04 43.27 39.83
C VAL A 72 32.86 42.18 40.54
N CYS A 73 32.89 41.00 39.94
CA CYS A 73 33.70 39.85 40.30
C CYS A 73 35.00 39.88 39.47
N GLN A 74 36.07 40.46 40.03
CA GLN A 74 37.39 40.48 39.38
C GLN A 74 38.18 39.24 39.83
N LEU A 75 38.82 38.54 38.89
CA LEU A 75 39.59 37.31 39.16
C LEU A 75 41.09 37.54 38.98
N GLU A 76 41.89 36.90 39.82
CA GLU A 76 43.35 36.80 39.71
C GLU A 76 43.78 35.47 39.07
N SER A 77 45.08 35.26 38.84
CA SER A 77 45.56 34.04 38.15
C SER A 77 45.40 32.80 39.03
N ALA A 78 44.98 31.69 38.43
CA ALA A 78 44.63 30.44 39.11
C ALA A 78 43.43 30.54 40.09
N ASP A 79 42.49 31.47 39.86
CA ASP A 79 41.19 31.49 40.53
C ASP A 79 40.19 30.51 39.86
N GLU A 80 39.43 29.80 40.70
CA GLU A 80 38.35 28.88 40.32
C GLU A 80 37.01 29.46 40.79
N LEU A 81 36.26 30.14 39.92
CA LEU A 81 34.96 30.76 40.26
C LEU A 81 33.81 29.76 40.06
N ALA A 82 33.10 29.41 41.14
CA ALA A 82 31.93 28.52 41.10
C ALA A 82 30.67 29.23 41.64
N ILE A 83 29.78 29.64 40.72
CA ILE A 83 28.45 30.18 41.04
C ILE A 83 27.46 29.01 41.00
N THR A 84 26.93 28.65 42.17
CA THR A 84 25.95 27.55 42.30
C THR A 84 24.56 27.98 41.82
N GLY A 85 23.63 27.04 41.60
CA GLY A 85 22.24 27.35 41.21
C GLY A 85 21.38 28.17 42.19
N ALA A 86 21.94 28.59 43.33
CA ALA A 86 21.34 29.56 44.26
C ALA A 86 22.12 30.90 44.32
N GLY A 87 23.30 30.97 43.70
CA GLY A 87 24.13 32.16 43.60
C GLY A 87 23.70 33.07 42.45
N ALA A 88 23.97 34.37 42.61
CA ALA A 88 23.78 35.34 41.53
C ALA A 88 24.81 36.48 41.60
N ILE A 89 25.23 36.99 40.44
CA ILE A 89 26.07 38.19 40.32
C ILE A 89 25.26 39.27 39.60
N SER A 90 25.07 40.40 40.27
CA SER A 90 24.39 41.60 39.78
C SER A 90 25.38 42.76 39.75
N SER A 91 25.32 43.63 38.75
CA SER A 91 26.26 44.75 38.61
C SER A 91 25.71 45.86 37.71
N THR A 92 26.07 47.11 38.01
CA THR A 92 25.78 48.28 37.18
C THR A 92 26.76 48.46 36.02
N THR A 93 27.79 47.60 35.93
CA THR A 93 28.68 47.48 34.77
C THR A 93 28.84 46.00 34.41
N ASP A 94 30.02 45.42 34.64
CA ASP A 94 30.38 44.05 34.27
C ASP A 94 30.12 43.04 35.39
N GLY A 95 29.94 41.76 35.04
CA GLY A 95 29.78 40.66 35.98
C GLY A 95 31.13 40.09 36.42
N VAL A 96 31.68 39.18 35.61
CA VAL A 96 33.00 38.58 35.81
C VAL A 96 34.01 39.28 34.90
N VAL A 97 35.18 39.65 35.45
CA VAL A 97 36.25 40.35 34.72
C VAL A 97 37.59 39.68 34.93
N VAL A 98 38.22 39.25 33.84
CA VAL A 98 39.59 38.71 33.80
C VAL A 98 40.47 39.72 33.05
N GLN A 99 41.54 40.20 33.70
CA GLN A 99 42.37 41.30 33.20
C GLN A 99 43.57 40.83 32.36
N PRO A 100 44.23 41.71 31.57
CA PRO A 100 45.40 41.34 30.79
C PRO A 100 46.52 40.72 31.64
N SER A 101 47.11 39.64 31.16
CA SER A 101 48.16 38.84 31.84
C SER A 101 47.71 38.01 33.05
N ILE A 102 46.40 37.95 33.34
CA ILE A 102 45.79 36.92 34.18
C ILE A 102 45.64 35.65 33.35
N ASN A 103 45.92 34.48 33.95
CA ASN A 103 45.93 33.18 33.26
C ASN A 103 45.50 32.06 34.23
N ASP A 104 45.29 30.85 33.70
CA ASP A 104 44.92 29.64 34.45
C ASP A 104 43.55 29.77 35.18
N VAL A 105 42.61 30.55 34.67
CA VAL A 105 41.31 30.84 35.33
C VAL A 105 40.22 29.85 34.92
N GLU A 106 39.43 29.35 35.89
CA GLU A 106 38.20 28.58 35.63
C GLU A 106 36.94 29.35 36.07
N VAL A 107 35.86 29.29 35.27
CA VAL A 107 34.57 29.93 35.58
C VAL A 107 33.41 28.96 35.34
N SER A 108 32.74 28.55 36.41
CA SER A 108 31.56 27.70 36.41
C SER A 108 30.32 28.45 36.92
N ASN A 109 29.26 28.51 36.13
CA ASN A 109 27.99 29.19 36.47
C ASN A 109 26.78 28.28 36.31
N GLU A 110 26.24 27.77 37.42
CA GLU A 110 24.91 27.16 37.51
C GLU A 110 23.82 28.18 37.89
N GLY A 111 24.21 29.39 38.31
CA GLY A 111 23.31 30.45 38.81
C GLY A 111 22.90 31.46 37.74
N SER A 112 22.90 32.74 38.10
CA SER A 112 22.64 33.85 37.16
C SER A 112 23.68 34.96 37.31
N ILE A 113 24.38 35.27 36.22
CA ILE A 113 25.15 36.50 36.04
C ILE A 113 24.25 37.44 35.23
N SER A 114 23.71 38.49 35.87
CA SER A 114 22.72 39.39 35.24
C SER A 114 23.08 40.85 35.51
N VAL A 115 23.72 41.49 34.53
CA VAL A 115 24.41 42.78 34.70
C VAL A 115 24.07 43.79 33.60
N PHE A 116 24.56 45.03 33.73
CA PHE A 116 24.25 46.09 32.77
C PHE A 116 25.11 46.01 31.49
N ASP A 117 26.43 45.85 31.57
CA ASP A 117 27.32 45.90 30.40
C ASP A 117 27.61 44.49 29.87
N ARG A 118 28.63 43.79 30.42
CA ARG A 118 29.10 42.49 29.93
C ARG A 118 29.02 41.44 31.04
N GLY A 119 28.34 40.32 30.79
CA GLY A 119 28.20 39.23 31.77
C GLY A 119 29.56 38.65 32.17
N VAL A 120 30.35 38.24 31.19
CA VAL A 120 31.79 37.95 31.34
C VAL A 120 32.57 38.82 30.37
N TYR A 121 33.65 39.43 30.85
CA TYR A 121 34.60 40.22 30.05
C TYR A 121 36.02 39.70 30.28
N ASN A 122 36.66 39.23 29.21
CA ASN A 122 37.98 38.63 29.26
C ASN A 122 39.00 39.39 28.42
N GLU A 123 40.12 39.74 29.04
CA GLU A 123 41.34 40.23 28.39
C GLU A 123 42.58 39.36 28.71
N GLY A 124 42.41 38.24 29.43
CA GLY A 124 43.44 37.27 29.83
C GLY A 124 43.11 35.85 29.36
N ASP A 125 43.62 34.82 30.06
CA ASP A 125 43.41 33.41 29.70
C ASP A 125 42.44 32.70 30.67
N ILE A 126 41.43 32.03 30.11
CA ILE A 126 40.42 31.25 30.82
C ILE A 126 40.45 29.81 30.27
N ASP A 127 40.70 28.82 31.11
CA ASP A 127 40.81 27.42 30.69
C ASP A 127 39.44 26.77 30.42
N ASP A 128 38.46 26.96 31.31
CA ASP A 128 37.06 26.60 31.08
C ASP A 128 36.09 27.71 31.52
N LEU A 129 35.20 28.10 30.61
CA LEU A 129 34.01 28.91 30.86
C LEU A 129 32.77 28.02 30.73
N SER A 130 32.37 27.38 31.83
CA SER A 130 31.23 26.46 31.95
C SER A 130 29.96 27.16 32.43
N ASN A 131 29.08 27.53 31.51
CA ASN A 131 27.72 27.97 31.81
C ASN A 131 26.72 26.80 31.82
N ARG A 132 25.91 26.73 32.87
CA ARG A 132 24.75 25.84 33.07
C ARG A 132 23.47 26.60 33.46
N GLY A 133 23.58 27.90 33.78
CA GLY A 133 22.48 28.80 34.13
C GLY A 133 22.41 30.03 33.20
N GLU A 134 22.10 31.21 33.73
CA GLU A 134 21.99 32.46 32.94
C GLU A 134 23.32 33.25 32.94
N ILE A 135 23.80 33.68 31.76
CA ILE A 135 24.78 34.76 31.61
C ILE A 135 24.18 35.86 30.74
N ARG A 136 24.13 37.08 31.29
CA ARG A 136 23.43 38.19 30.66
C ARG A 136 24.08 39.55 30.94
N GLY A 137 24.28 40.30 29.87
CA GLY A 137 24.57 41.74 29.85
C GLY A 137 23.77 42.45 28.76
N ASN A 138 23.79 43.77 28.68
CA ASN A 138 23.17 44.46 27.53
C ASN A 138 24.12 44.53 26.32
N VAL A 139 25.42 44.73 26.57
CA VAL A 139 26.48 44.88 25.55
C VAL A 139 26.99 43.53 25.06
N ALA A 140 27.12 42.55 25.96
CA ALA A 140 27.37 41.15 25.61
C ALA A 140 26.98 40.21 26.76
N GLY A 141 26.63 38.97 26.44
CA GLY A 141 26.64 37.89 27.43
C GLY A 141 28.09 37.58 27.82
N VAL A 142 28.92 37.27 26.81
CA VAL A 142 30.38 37.08 26.96
C VAL A 142 31.13 37.90 25.90
N LEU A 143 32.11 38.69 26.34
CA LEU A 143 33.04 39.42 25.48
C LEU A 143 34.47 38.95 25.75
N ASN A 144 35.07 38.27 24.77
CA ASN A 144 36.48 37.93 24.76
C ASN A 144 37.23 38.96 23.88
N ASP A 145 38.00 39.86 24.48
CA ASP A 145 38.66 40.96 23.77
C ASP A 145 39.93 40.49 23.03
N ALA A 146 40.60 41.37 22.29
CA ALA A 146 41.73 41.03 21.42
C ALA A 146 42.98 40.50 22.13
N GLY A 147 43.07 40.66 23.46
CA GLY A 147 44.09 40.02 24.31
C GLY A 147 43.63 38.72 24.97
N GLY A 148 42.34 38.39 24.89
CA GLY A 148 41.71 37.29 25.61
C GLY A 148 41.80 35.93 24.90
N SER A 149 41.92 34.88 25.72
CA SER A 149 41.90 33.48 25.33
C SER A 149 40.87 32.73 26.18
N ILE A 150 40.08 31.86 25.56
CA ILE A 150 39.17 30.94 26.25
C ILE A 150 39.35 29.54 25.67
N SER A 151 40.11 28.67 26.36
CA SER A 151 40.45 27.33 25.86
C SER A 151 39.21 26.45 25.63
N GLN A 152 38.27 26.43 26.58
CA GLN A 152 36.96 25.80 26.44
C GLN A 152 35.84 26.76 26.84
N PHE A 153 34.80 26.88 26.01
CA PHE A 153 33.61 27.67 26.29
C PHE A 153 32.36 26.79 26.18
N ASN A 154 31.83 26.40 27.33
CA ASN A 154 30.81 25.37 27.48
C ASN A 154 29.46 25.99 27.90
N ASN A 155 28.46 26.04 27.02
CA ASN A 155 27.08 26.43 27.35
C ASN A 155 26.18 25.18 27.39
N LEU A 156 26.09 24.52 28.55
CA LEU A 156 25.69 23.13 28.66
C LEU A 156 24.44 22.85 29.52
N GLY A 157 23.43 22.24 28.91
CA GLY A 157 22.16 21.86 29.55
C GLY A 157 20.97 22.71 29.08
N SER A 158 19.75 22.22 29.33
CA SER A 158 18.50 22.87 28.88
C SER A 158 18.28 24.27 29.44
N ASP A 159 18.84 24.52 30.62
CA ASP A 159 18.61 25.72 31.42
C ASP A 159 19.74 26.74 31.23
N ALA A 160 20.79 26.35 30.49
CA ALA A 160 21.95 27.20 30.17
C ALA A 160 21.58 28.21 29.08
N GLN A 161 21.59 29.50 29.42
CA GLN A 161 21.26 30.59 28.51
C GLN A 161 22.34 31.69 28.55
N ILE A 162 22.81 32.10 27.37
CA ILE A 162 23.64 33.29 27.18
C ILE A 162 22.81 34.30 26.36
N PHE A 163 22.59 35.49 26.91
CA PHE A 163 21.71 36.50 26.31
C PHE A 163 22.27 37.92 26.37
N SER A 164 22.09 38.70 25.30
CA SER A 164 22.21 40.16 25.34
C SER A 164 21.36 40.86 24.27
N PHE A 165 21.22 42.18 24.38
CA PHE A 165 20.55 43.00 23.36
C PHE A 165 21.47 43.29 22.16
N GLU A 166 22.78 43.45 22.41
CA GLU A 166 23.84 43.43 21.40
C GLU A 166 24.37 41.96 21.25
N PRO A 167 25.61 41.62 20.83
CA PRO A 167 25.96 40.23 20.51
C PRO A 167 26.12 39.34 21.76
N ALA A 168 25.39 38.22 21.81
CA ALA A 168 25.38 37.33 22.99
C ALA A 168 26.78 36.78 23.30
N ILE A 169 27.55 36.46 22.26
CA ILE A 169 28.99 36.21 22.33
C ILE A 169 29.70 37.14 21.33
N SER A 170 30.70 37.89 21.80
CA SER A 170 31.60 38.70 20.97
C SER A 170 33.04 38.26 21.19
N ASN A 171 33.71 37.78 20.14
CA ASN A 171 35.12 37.36 20.19
C ASN A 171 36.00 38.24 19.30
N ALA A 172 37.03 38.85 19.88
CA ALA A 172 38.13 39.49 19.18
C ALA A 172 39.49 38.80 19.41
N GLY A 173 39.59 37.95 20.44
CA GLY A 173 40.77 37.14 20.76
C GLY A 173 40.66 35.71 20.22
N HIS A 174 41.09 34.73 21.03
CA HIS A 174 41.01 33.30 20.71
C HIS A 174 39.94 32.58 21.56
N ILE A 175 39.19 31.67 20.94
CA ILE A 175 38.38 30.65 21.63
C ILE A 175 38.76 29.30 21.04
N GLY A 176 39.10 28.31 21.87
CA GLY A 176 39.38 26.95 21.41
C GLY A 176 38.11 26.27 20.90
N GLN A 177 37.30 25.72 21.80
CA GLN A 177 36.03 25.07 21.44
C GLN A 177 34.84 25.73 22.13
N LEU A 178 33.84 26.13 21.34
CA LEU A 178 32.56 26.63 21.82
C LEU A 178 31.51 25.51 21.72
N ASN A 179 31.16 24.91 22.86
CA ASN A 179 30.22 23.79 22.94
C ASN A 179 28.86 24.26 23.45
N ASN A 180 27.83 24.27 22.59
CA ASN A 180 26.47 24.67 22.95
C ASN A 180 25.50 23.48 22.95
N THR A 181 24.92 23.19 24.11
CA THR A 181 23.71 22.34 24.23
C THR A 181 22.53 23.09 24.88
N GLY A 182 22.77 24.31 25.37
CA GLY A 182 21.75 25.25 25.84
C GLY A 182 21.30 26.24 24.77
N ARG A 183 21.14 27.50 25.16
CA ARG A 183 20.65 28.61 24.32
C ARG A 183 21.66 29.75 24.27
N ILE A 184 21.95 30.25 23.07
CA ILE A 184 22.73 31.47 22.83
C ILE A 184 21.85 32.39 21.97
N GLU A 185 21.35 33.48 22.57
CA GLU A 185 20.22 34.25 22.00
C GLU A 185 20.44 35.76 22.06
N SER A 186 20.06 36.46 20.99
CA SER A 186 20.09 37.93 20.92
C SER A 186 19.01 38.43 19.96
N PRO A 187 18.42 39.61 20.15
CA PRO A 187 17.59 40.24 19.12
C PRO A 187 18.34 40.52 17.82
N ASN A 188 19.66 40.73 17.88
CA ASN A 188 20.48 41.20 16.78
C ASN A 188 21.41 40.10 16.24
N ASN A 189 22.43 39.69 17.01
CA ASN A 189 23.44 38.71 16.59
C ASN A 189 23.74 37.73 17.73
N ALA A 190 23.70 36.42 17.52
CA ALA A 190 23.99 35.49 18.62
C ALA A 190 25.51 35.35 18.84
N ILE A 191 26.29 35.10 17.78
CA ILE A 191 27.76 35.03 17.85
C ILE A 191 28.37 36.00 16.83
N VAL A 192 29.32 36.84 17.27
CA VAL A 192 30.12 37.71 16.40
C VAL A 192 31.61 37.42 16.63
N ASN A 193 32.26 36.81 15.65
CA ASN A 193 33.69 36.57 15.65
C ASN A 193 34.45 37.59 14.80
N GLN A 194 35.49 38.18 15.38
CA GLN A 194 36.48 39.06 14.75
C GLN A 194 37.91 38.53 14.94
N GLY A 195 38.12 37.67 15.95
CA GLY A 195 39.38 36.95 16.19
C GLY A 195 39.37 35.55 15.60
N ASN A 196 39.78 34.55 16.38
CA ASN A 196 39.78 33.13 15.97
C ASN A 196 38.87 32.29 16.90
N ILE A 197 38.14 31.33 16.31
CA ILE A 197 37.48 30.22 17.02
C ILE A 197 37.88 28.91 16.33
N ASP A 198 38.51 27.94 17.02
CA ASP A 198 38.91 26.69 16.36
C ASP A 198 37.70 25.81 16.00
N GLY A 199 36.66 25.77 16.86
CA GLY A 199 35.41 25.05 16.56
C GLY A 199 34.18 25.52 17.34
N ILE A 200 33.00 25.36 16.72
CA ILE A 200 31.69 25.58 17.32
C ILE A 200 30.88 24.28 17.21
N ASN A 201 30.67 23.59 18.33
CA ASN A 201 29.84 22.38 18.42
C ASN A 201 28.44 22.77 18.91
N ASN A 202 27.45 22.78 18.02
CA ASN A 202 26.07 23.13 18.37
C ASN A 202 25.15 21.90 18.34
N ALA A 203 24.62 21.53 19.50
CA ALA A 203 23.48 20.62 19.67
C ALA A 203 22.34 21.27 20.49
N GLY A 204 22.41 22.59 20.71
CA GLY A 204 21.39 23.42 21.31
C GLY A 204 20.87 24.47 20.33
N VAL A 205 20.47 25.64 20.83
CA VAL A 205 19.94 26.76 20.03
C VAL A 205 20.95 27.90 19.96
N ILE A 206 21.25 28.38 18.75
CA ILE A 206 21.92 29.65 18.47
C ILE A 206 20.95 30.48 17.64
N SER A 207 20.32 31.53 18.19
CA SER A 207 19.19 32.21 17.53
C SER A 207 19.23 33.73 17.67
N ALA A 208 19.17 34.43 16.54
CA ALA A 208 19.10 35.90 16.50
C ALA A 208 18.55 36.45 15.17
N GLY A 209 18.74 37.75 14.92
CA GLY A 209 18.63 38.35 13.59
C GLY A 209 19.66 37.75 12.63
N VAL A 210 20.91 37.60 13.06
CA VAL A 210 21.93 36.76 12.41
C VAL A 210 22.55 35.80 13.43
N GLY A 211 22.46 34.50 13.20
CA GLY A 211 22.96 33.48 14.14
C GLY A 211 24.46 33.62 14.40
N ILE A 212 25.28 33.44 13.36
CA ILE A 212 26.74 33.52 13.44
C ILE A 212 27.26 34.51 12.39
N ILE A 213 27.95 35.56 12.84
CA ILE A 213 28.75 36.47 12.00
C ILE A 213 30.22 36.16 12.21
N ASN A 214 30.95 35.89 11.13
CA ASN A 214 32.39 35.74 11.12
C ASN A 214 33.06 36.80 10.26
N ARG A 215 33.96 37.56 10.88
CA ARG A 215 34.87 38.53 10.25
C ARG A 215 36.33 38.14 10.37
N GLY A 216 36.66 37.28 11.34
CA GLY A 216 37.97 36.66 11.50
C GLY A 216 37.95 35.22 11.01
N GLU A 217 38.46 34.31 11.83
CA GLU A 217 38.62 32.90 11.48
C GLU A 217 37.74 31.98 12.33
N ILE A 218 37.02 31.06 11.69
CA ILE A 218 36.39 29.91 12.33
C ILE A 218 36.90 28.64 11.63
N GLY A 219 37.40 27.68 12.41
CA GLY A 219 37.83 26.38 11.88
C GLY A 219 36.64 25.55 11.38
N VAL A 220 35.77 25.13 12.30
CA VAL A 220 34.59 24.31 12.00
C VAL A 220 33.33 24.79 12.73
N ILE A 221 32.17 24.62 12.08
CA ILE A 221 30.85 24.69 12.73
C ILE A 221 30.19 23.31 12.58
N ASP A 222 30.04 22.59 13.68
CA ASP A 222 29.41 21.27 13.78
C ASP A 222 27.99 21.43 14.36
N ASN A 223 26.99 21.59 13.48
CA ASN A 223 25.58 21.67 13.88
C ASN A 223 24.96 20.25 13.91
N ALA A 224 25.01 19.61 15.08
CA ALA A 224 24.61 18.24 15.31
C ALA A 224 23.10 18.01 15.12
N ALA A 225 22.69 16.75 15.03
CA ALA A 225 21.27 16.38 14.93
C ALA A 225 20.50 16.83 16.19
N GLY A 226 19.55 17.76 16.00
CA GLY A 226 18.82 18.42 17.09
C GLY A 226 19.33 19.82 17.43
N GLY A 227 20.51 20.22 16.94
CA GLY A 227 20.98 21.60 16.99
C GLY A 227 20.22 22.51 16.02
N GLU A 228 20.05 23.76 16.42
CA GLU A 228 19.39 24.83 15.67
C GLU A 228 20.32 26.05 15.57
N ILE A 229 20.52 26.57 14.36
CA ILE A 229 21.15 27.88 14.09
C ILE A 229 20.17 28.73 13.28
N THR A 230 19.63 29.78 13.89
CA THR A 230 18.50 30.56 13.37
C THR A 230 18.86 32.04 13.16
N GLY A 231 18.54 32.56 11.98
CA GLY A 231 18.86 33.90 11.51
C GLY A 231 17.64 34.62 10.95
N SER A 232 16.77 35.09 11.84
CA SER A 232 15.46 35.68 11.53
C SER A 232 15.51 36.98 10.70
N GLY A 233 16.67 37.62 10.60
CA GLY A 233 16.96 38.76 9.73
C GLY A 233 17.41 38.38 8.30
N GLY A 234 17.56 37.09 8.00
CA GLY A 234 17.78 36.56 6.66
C GLY A 234 18.98 35.61 6.51
N PHE A 235 19.95 35.66 7.42
CA PHE A 235 21.15 34.79 7.39
C PHE A 235 21.35 34.11 8.74
N ALA A 236 21.42 32.78 8.75
CA ALA A 236 21.81 32.01 9.93
C ALA A 236 23.34 32.02 10.11
N ILE A 237 24.10 31.98 9.01
CA ILE A 237 25.57 31.99 9.01
C ILE A 237 26.08 32.99 7.95
N LEU A 238 26.95 33.91 8.37
CA LEU A 238 27.49 35.01 7.57
C LEU A 238 29.01 35.08 7.71
N SER A 239 29.77 34.68 6.69
CA SER A 239 31.24 34.69 6.65
C SER A 239 31.76 35.13 5.28
N HIS A 240 31.40 36.36 4.88
CA HIS A 240 31.72 36.92 3.56
C HIS A 240 32.60 38.17 3.56
N ASP A 241 33.04 38.64 4.73
CA ASP A 241 33.86 39.85 4.83
C ASP A 241 35.29 39.56 4.34
N ALA A 242 35.93 40.55 3.68
CA ALA A 242 37.23 40.34 3.05
C ALA A 242 38.33 40.07 4.09
N GLY A 243 38.86 38.86 4.11
CA GLY A 243 39.80 38.36 5.11
C GLY A 243 39.18 37.41 6.14
N SER A 244 37.84 37.28 6.17
CA SER A 244 37.18 36.25 6.96
C SER A 244 37.41 34.85 6.36
N ARG A 245 37.52 33.83 7.22
CA ARG A 245 37.69 32.42 6.84
C ARG A 245 36.78 31.54 7.69
N LEU A 246 35.96 30.72 7.04
CA LEU A 246 35.20 29.63 7.67
C LEU A 246 35.48 28.35 6.88
N ALA A 247 36.23 27.42 7.45
CA ALA A 247 36.76 26.29 6.67
C ALA A 247 35.68 25.24 6.37
N THR A 248 34.92 24.82 7.40
CA THR A 248 33.94 23.73 7.29
C THR A 248 32.67 24.06 8.06
N ILE A 249 31.51 23.70 7.49
CA ILE A 249 30.25 23.56 8.21
C ILE A 249 29.80 22.11 8.03
N ASN A 250 29.62 21.36 9.11
CA ASN A 250 28.96 20.06 9.10
C ASN A 250 27.55 20.24 9.67
N ASN A 251 26.52 19.95 8.88
CA ASN A 251 25.13 20.11 9.30
C ASN A 251 24.36 18.79 9.31
N ALA A 252 23.94 18.37 10.50
CA ALA A 252 22.94 17.33 10.73
C ALA A 252 21.67 17.87 11.43
N GLY A 253 21.68 19.14 11.86
CA GLY A 253 20.57 19.84 12.49
C GLY A 253 19.83 20.82 11.57
N LEU A 254 19.15 21.79 12.18
CA LEU A 254 18.43 22.86 11.49
C LEU A 254 19.33 24.10 11.35
N ILE A 255 19.38 24.65 10.15
CA ILE A 255 19.84 26.02 9.86
C ILE A 255 18.64 26.78 9.28
N ASP A 256 18.02 27.65 10.07
CA ASP A 256 16.85 28.44 9.65
C ASP A 256 17.27 29.86 9.23
N GLY A 257 17.33 30.09 7.92
CA GLY A 257 17.91 31.28 7.29
C GLY A 257 18.94 30.92 6.23
N GLY A 258 19.48 31.93 5.54
CA GLY A 258 20.50 31.76 4.51
C GLY A 258 21.90 31.49 5.07
N ILE A 259 22.77 30.92 4.24
CA ILE A 259 24.20 30.75 4.49
C ILE A 259 24.96 31.55 3.43
N HIS A 260 25.80 32.51 3.82
CA HIS A 260 26.61 33.28 2.88
C HIS A 260 28.08 33.28 3.31
N THR A 261 28.91 32.57 2.55
CA THR A 261 30.29 32.21 2.88
C THR A 261 31.22 32.31 1.66
N LEU A 262 32.53 32.36 1.91
CA LEU A 262 33.57 32.24 0.88
C LEU A 262 34.39 30.96 1.14
N TYR A 263 34.55 30.13 0.11
CA TYR A 263 35.49 28.99 0.11
C TYR A 263 35.27 27.93 1.22
N THR A 264 34.03 27.81 1.72
CA THR A 264 33.69 26.89 2.81
C THR A 264 33.38 25.48 2.29
N THR A 265 33.72 24.44 3.04
CA THR A 265 33.23 23.08 2.83
C THR A 265 31.92 22.88 3.60
N LEU A 266 30.77 22.93 2.93
CA LEU A 266 29.47 22.63 3.55
C LEU A 266 29.14 21.15 3.39
N ASN A 267 29.22 20.39 4.48
CA ASN A 267 28.83 18.99 4.54
C ASN A 267 27.40 18.86 5.08
N ILE A 268 26.57 18.13 4.37
CA ILE A 268 25.17 17.85 4.71
C ILE A 268 25.10 16.39 5.14
N GLU A 269 24.69 16.15 6.39
CA GLU A 269 24.87 14.88 7.09
C GLU A 269 23.58 14.38 7.77
N GLY A 270 23.42 13.06 7.85
CA GLY A 270 22.26 12.43 8.49
C GLY A 270 20.89 12.76 7.86
N THR A 271 19.83 12.30 8.52
CA THR A 271 18.45 12.38 8.01
C THR A 271 17.65 13.57 8.53
N SER A 272 18.28 14.45 9.32
CA SER A 272 17.64 15.59 10.00
C SER A 272 18.16 16.95 9.54
N SER A 273 19.20 16.97 8.68
CA SER A 273 19.75 18.20 8.11
C SER A 273 18.67 18.99 7.36
N SER A 274 18.47 20.24 7.75
CA SER A 274 17.60 21.20 7.06
C SER A 274 18.30 22.53 6.90
N ILE A 275 18.18 23.15 5.73
CA ILE A 275 18.63 24.52 5.44
C ILE A 275 17.46 25.19 4.72
N THR A 276 16.89 26.24 5.32
CA THR A 276 15.62 26.82 4.84
C THR A 276 15.79 27.97 3.86
N GLY A 277 16.87 28.74 3.99
CA GLY A 277 17.20 29.88 3.12
C GLY A 277 18.26 29.56 2.06
N PRO A 278 18.64 30.56 1.25
CA PRO A 278 19.58 30.38 0.15
C PRO A 278 21.01 30.16 0.64
N VAL A 279 21.76 29.32 -0.06
CA VAL A 279 23.19 29.07 0.19
C VAL A 279 24.02 29.74 -0.89
N ILE A 280 24.93 30.64 -0.49
CA ILE A 280 25.85 31.36 -1.35
C ILE A 280 27.27 31.11 -0.84
N ASN A 281 28.01 30.21 -1.49
CA ASN A 281 29.32 29.74 -1.07
C ASN A 281 30.36 29.92 -2.21
N ARG A 282 30.69 31.17 -2.54
CA ARG A 282 31.47 31.52 -3.75
C ARG A 282 32.29 32.81 -3.57
N ALA A 283 33.33 32.99 -4.38
CA ALA A 283 34.14 34.20 -4.37
C ALA A 283 33.36 35.48 -4.74
N SER A 284 33.66 36.60 -4.07
CA SER A 284 33.14 37.92 -4.46
C SER A 284 33.90 38.49 -5.67
N GLY A 285 33.50 38.08 -6.88
CA GLY A 285 33.91 38.73 -8.13
C GLY A 285 35.15 38.16 -8.85
N ALA A 286 35.65 36.99 -8.45
CA ALA A 286 36.65 36.24 -9.21
C ALA A 286 35.99 35.05 -9.92
N VAL A 287 36.11 34.98 -11.25
CA VAL A 287 35.69 33.80 -12.03
C VAL A 287 36.90 32.89 -12.19
N GLY A 288 36.79 31.62 -11.78
CA GLY A 288 37.85 30.63 -11.94
C GLY A 288 38.83 30.48 -10.76
N ALA A 289 38.43 30.79 -9.53
CA ALA A 289 39.17 30.40 -8.31
C ALA A 289 38.25 30.36 -7.08
N GLY A 290 38.08 29.18 -6.45
CA GLY A 290 37.52 29.09 -5.10
C GLY A 290 37.08 27.70 -4.64
N ASP A 291 37.59 27.24 -3.50
CA ASP A 291 37.40 25.87 -3.00
C ASP A 291 36.03 25.57 -2.34
N GLY A 292 34.99 26.34 -2.64
CA GLY A 292 33.68 26.30 -1.97
C GLY A 292 32.81 25.12 -2.43
N SER A 293 32.69 24.07 -1.61
CA SER A 293 31.93 22.85 -1.94
C SER A 293 30.65 22.68 -1.12
N VAL A 294 29.65 22.00 -1.69
CA VAL A 294 28.46 21.51 -0.98
C VAL A 294 28.38 19.99 -1.15
N ASN A 295 28.44 19.23 -0.06
CA ASN A 295 28.63 17.78 -0.08
C ASN A 295 27.50 17.06 0.67
N VAL A 296 26.59 16.40 -0.04
CA VAL A 296 25.60 15.50 0.57
C VAL A 296 26.30 14.18 0.88
N ARG A 297 26.59 13.95 2.17
CA ARG A 297 27.41 12.83 2.66
C ARG A 297 26.67 11.49 2.64
N SER A 298 27.42 10.40 2.81
CA SER A 298 26.84 9.05 2.91
C SER A 298 25.91 8.94 4.13
N GLY A 299 24.72 8.35 3.95
CA GLY A 299 23.67 8.30 4.98
C GLY A 299 22.89 9.60 5.16
N ALA A 300 23.23 10.69 4.43
CA ALA A 300 22.47 11.92 4.47
C ALA A 300 21.18 11.83 3.63
N ALA A 301 20.09 12.43 4.10
CA ALA A 301 18.83 12.53 3.37
C ALA A 301 18.31 13.98 3.41
N PHE A 302 18.66 14.75 2.37
CA PHE A 302 18.41 16.18 2.31
C PHE A 302 17.32 16.53 1.30
N THR A 303 16.50 17.54 1.60
CA THR A 303 15.56 18.14 0.63
C THR A 303 15.89 19.63 0.48
N THR A 304 16.03 20.11 -0.76
CA THR A 304 16.34 21.51 -1.03
C THR A 304 15.10 22.40 -0.84
N SER A 305 15.21 23.44 -0.02
CA SER A 305 14.13 24.42 0.21
C SER A 305 14.25 25.69 -0.63
N ASP A 306 15.49 26.12 -0.92
CA ASP A 306 15.82 27.31 -1.71
C ASP A 306 17.08 27.02 -2.59
N THR A 307 17.67 28.08 -3.13
CA THR A 307 18.71 28.14 -4.14
C THR A 307 20.09 27.89 -3.56
N PHE A 308 20.92 27.10 -4.26
CA PHE A 308 22.30 26.81 -3.88
C PHE A 308 23.26 27.35 -4.93
N HIS A 309 24.25 28.13 -4.52
CA HIS A 309 25.38 28.57 -5.33
C HIS A 309 26.69 28.15 -4.66
N SER A 310 27.53 27.39 -5.34
CA SER A 310 28.86 26.95 -4.88
C SER A 310 29.84 26.82 -6.05
N HIS A 311 31.10 26.48 -5.78
CA HIS A 311 32.03 26.09 -6.83
C HIS A 311 31.73 24.67 -7.34
N THR A 312 31.51 23.74 -6.41
CA THR A 312 31.10 22.34 -6.69
C THR A 312 29.93 21.90 -5.82
N PHE A 313 29.17 20.92 -6.29
CA PHE A 313 28.07 20.28 -5.56
C PHE A 313 28.15 18.76 -5.75
N VAL A 314 28.37 18.01 -4.66
CA VAL A 314 28.66 16.57 -4.71
C VAL A 314 27.61 15.80 -3.90
N ILE A 315 26.93 14.85 -4.55
CA ILE A 315 26.11 13.83 -3.89
C ILE A 315 26.96 12.57 -3.79
N HIS A 316 27.51 12.30 -2.60
CA HIS A 316 28.36 11.12 -2.38
C HIS A 316 27.55 9.81 -2.42
N ASN A 317 28.24 8.69 -2.67
CA ASN A 317 27.64 7.36 -2.60
C ASN A 317 26.98 7.11 -1.22
N GLY A 318 25.73 6.64 -1.24
CA GLY A 318 24.87 6.49 -0.06
C GLY A 318 24.24 7.79 0.47
N GLY A 319 24.56 8.95 -0.12
CA GLY A 319 23.88 10.21 0.14
C GLY A 319 22.68 10.42 -0.78
N ARG A 320 21.62 11.07 -0.27
CA ARG A 320 20.37 11.28 -1.00
C ARG A 320 19.97 12.76 -1.01
N LEU A 321 19.91 13.34 -2.21
CA LEU A 321 19.32 14.66 -2.46
C LEU A 321 17.90 14.49 -2.99
N ARG A 322 16.95 15.25 -2.47
CA ARG A 322 15.61 15.41 -3.05
C ARG A 322 15.39 16.87 -3.43
N ILE A 323 14.88 17.10 -4.63
CA ILE A 323 14.48 18.43 -5.07
C ILE A 323 13.14 18.79 -4.41
N GLY A 324 13.09 19.94 -3.74
CA GLY A 324 11.87 20.48 -3.13
C GLY A 324 10.79 20.86 -4.15
N ALA A 325 9.57 21.10 -3.65
CA ALA A 325 8.41 21.43 -4.49
C ALA A 325 8.42 22.89 -5.01
N SER A 326 9.17 23.79 -4.36
CA SER A 326 9.39 25.16 -4.83
C SER A 326 10.41 25.15 -5.97
N ALA A 327 10.16 25.90 -7.06
CA ALA A 327 11.14 26.05 -8.12
C ALA A 327 12.33 26.92 -7.66
N HIS A 328 13.53 26.33 -7.67
CA HIS A 328 14.81 26.95 -7.33
C HIS A 328 15.91 26.37 -8.24
N THR A 329 17.12 26.93 -8.15
CA THR A 329 18.28 26.51 -8.96
C THR A 329 19.38 25.97 -8.06
N LEU A 330 20.06 24.91 -8.53
CA LEU A 330 21.35 24.48 -7.99
C LEU A 330 22.43 24.91 -8.99
N SER A 331 23.43 25.66 -8.53
CA SER A 331 24.35 26.39 -9.39
C SER A 331 25.79 26.13 -8.95
N VAL A 332 26.59 25.61 -9.87
CA VAL A 332 28.03 25.43 -9.70
C VAL A 332 28.78 26.38 -10.64
N ASP A 333 29.87 26.98 -10.17
CA ASP A 333 30.70 27.90 -10.97
C ASP A 333 32.07 27.33 -11.40
N SER A 334 32.39 26.08 -11.02
CA SER A 334 33.45 25.32 -11.68
C SER A 334 33.09 25.01 -13.15
N THR A 335 34.12 25.03 -14.00
CA THR A 335 34.07 24.61 -15.40
C THR A 335 34.38 23.13 -15.61
N ASP A 336 34.63 22.37 -14.54
CA ASP A 336 34.93 20.94 -14.62
C ASP A 336 33.68 20.12 -14.96
N ALA A 337 33.84 18.99 -15.64
CA ALA A 337 32.72 18.16 -16.12
C ALA A 337 31.88 17.55 -14.98
N ASP A 338 32.47 17.40 -13.80
CA ASP A 338 31.87 16.86 -12.57
C ASP A 338 31.56 17.93 -11.50
N ALA A 339 31.56 19.21 -11.89
CA ALA A 339 31.26 20.35 -11.02
C ALA A 339 29.97 20.16 -10.20
N PHE A 340 28.88 19.68 -10.81
CA PHE A 340 27.80 18.99 -10.10
C PHE A 340 27.93 17.49 -10.35
N SER A 341 28.14 16.69 -9.30
CA SER A 341 28.34 15.24 -9.44
C SER A 341 27.39 14.41 -8.57
N ASN A 342 26.76 13.40 -9.19
CA ASN A 342 25.83 12.48 -8.53
C ASN A 342 26.37 11.05 -8.50
N ALA A 343 27.01 10.68 -7.38
CA ALA A 343 27.44 9.31 -7.06
C ALA A 343 26.50 8.60 -6.07
N GLY A 344 25.49 9.30 -5.54
CA GLY A 344 24.49 8.79 -4.60
C GLY A 344 23.12 8.62 -5.24
N THR A 345 22.12 9.32 -4.74
CA THR A 345 20.78 9.38 -5.34
C THR A 345 20.25 10.81 -5.40
N LEU A 346 19.98 11.29 -6.61
CA LEU A 346 19.21 12.49 -6.89
C LEU A 346 17.74 12.10 -7.11
N VAL A 347 16.81 12.70 -6.36
CA VAL A 347 15.36 12.44 -6.47
C VAL A 347 14.65 13.68 -7.00
N VAL A 348 14.09 13.59 -8.20
CA VAL A 348 13.21 14.62 -8.78
C VAL A 348 11.75 14.14 -8.68
N PRO A 349 10.89 14.80 -7.88
CA PRO A 349 9.50 14.38 -7.73
C PRO A 349 8.70 14.48 -9.05
N GLU A 350 7.57 13.79 -9.12
CA GLU A 350 6.62 13.93 -10.22
C GLU A 350 6.22 15.39 -10.44
N GLY A 351 6.10 15.83 -11.70
CA GLY A 351 5.73 17.21 -12.06
C GLY A 351 6.77 18.28 -11.72
N THR A 352 7.92 17.90 -11.14
CA THR A 352 8.97 18.84 -10.72
C THR A 352 10.07 18.92 -11.78
N VAL A 353 10.56 20.13 -12.06
CA VAL A 353 11.73 20.36 -12.92
C VAL A 353 12.88 20.86 -12.05
N ALA A 354 13.92 20.04 -11.92
CA ALA A 354 15.17 20.40 -11.26
C ALA A 354 16.05 21.19 -12.24
N ASN A 355 16.55 22.36 -11.82
CA ASN A 355 17.40 23.21 -12.65
C ASN A 355 18.82 23.24 -12.11
N ILE A 356 19.77 22.68 -12.86
CA ILE A 356 21.20 22.74 -12.59
C ILE A 356 21.84 23.76 -13.54
N THR A 357 22.58 24.72 -12.98
CA THR A 357 23.43 25.65 -13.74
C THR A 357 24.88 25.20 -13.58
N GLY A 358 25.55 24.93 -14.71
CA GLY A 358 26.87 24.30 -14.78
C GLY A 358 26.82 22.90 -15.44
N HIS A 359 27.93 22.15 -15.36
CA HIS A 359 28.02 20.78 -15.85
C HIS A 359 27.47 19.77 -14.83
N TYR A 360 26.94 18.64 -15.32
CA TYR A 360 26.39 17.56 -14.48
C TYR A 360 26.98 16.20 -14.86
N SER A 361 27.57 15.51 -13.89
CA SER A 361 28.03 14.12 -14.04
C SER A 361 27.25 13.15 -13.15
N GLN A 362 27.08 11.91 -13.62
CA GLN A 362 26.39 10.86 -12.88
C GLN A 362 27.12 9.52 -12.92
N SER A 363 27.23 8.91 -11.74
CA SER A 363 27.69 7.53 -11.51
C SER A 363 26.78 6.73 -10.57
N GLY A 364 25.89 7.41 -9.84
CA GLY A 364 24.79 6.82 -9.06
C GLY A 364 23.44 6.95 -9.76
N VAL A 365 22.39 7.14 -8.95
CA VAL A 365 20.98 7.03 -9.37
C VAL A 365 20.34 8.41 -9.58
N LEU A 366 19.57 8.55 -10.67
CA LEU A 366 18.54 9.58 -10.84
C LEU A 366 17.16 8.93 -10.68
N ARG A 367 16.50 9.16 -9.54
CA ARG A 367 15.12 8.72 -9.29
C ARG A 367 14.15 9.80 -9.74
N ILE A 368 13.19 9.44 -10.59
CA ILE A 368 12.08 10.31 -11.00
C ILE A 368 10.74 9.74 -10.51
N GLY A 369 9.83 10.60 -10.06
CA GLY A 369 8.42 10.22 -9.94
C GLY A 369 7.72 10.33 -11.28
N ALA A 370 6.83 9.40 -11.63
CA ALA A 370 6.07 9.44 -12.89
C ALA A 370 4.63 8.90 -12.74
N SER A 371 3.65 9.58 -13.34
CA SER A 371 2.27 9.08 -13.47
C SER A 371 1.75 9.04 -14.91
N SER A 372 2.37 9.74 -15.86
CA SER A 372 2.01 9.66 -17.28
C SER A 372 3.20 9.99 -18.18
N ASP A 373 3.00 9.84 -19.50
CA ASP A 373 3.86 10.36 -20.59
C ASP A 373 4.05 11.89 -20.58
N SER A 374 3.42 12.58 -19.62
CA SER A 374 3.28 14.03 -19.53
C SER A 374 3.55 14.57 -18.12
N SER A 375 3.33 13.78 -17.05
CA SER A 375 3.60 14.11 -15.65
C SER A 375 4.69 13.20 -15.06
N TYR A 376 5.91 13.73 -14.99
CA TYR A 376 7.10 13.07 -14.45
C TYR A 376 8.13 14.11 -14.00
N GLY A 377 9.07 13.70 -13.15
CA GLY A 377 10.23 14.51 -12.76
C GLY A 377 11.23 14.68 -13.90
N ARG A 378 11.81 15.88 -14.06
CA ARG A 378 12.78 16.20 -15.12
C ARG A 378 14.00 16.96 -14.59
N LEU A 379 15.16 16.69 -15.17
CA LEU A 379 16.41 17.37 -14.88
C LEU A 379 16.82 18.27 -16.07
N ASN A 380 16.89 19.58 -15.84
CA ASN A 380 17.31 20.57 -16.82
C ASN A 380 18.70 21.09 -16.44
N VAL A 381 19.70 20.88 -17.29
CA VAL A 381 21.12 21.21 -17.05
C VAL A 381 21.57 22.25 -18.05
N SER A 382 22.09 23.39 -17.59
CA SER A 382 22.52 24.47 -18.49
C SER A 382 23.76 24.11 -19.29
N GLY A 383 24.67 23.32 -18.72
CA GLY A 383 25.88 22.83 -19.38
C GLY A 383 25.75 21.41 -19.90
N GLY A 384 26.89 20.83 -20.32
CA GLY A 384 27.01 19.43 -20.72
C GLY A 384 26.69 18.42 -19.61
N VAL A 385 26.21 17.24 -20.02
CA VAL A 385 25.86 16.10 -19.15
C VAL A 385 26.74 14.89 -19.46
N GLU A 386 27.36 14.29 -18.44
CA GLU A 386 28.10 13.03 -18.56
C GLU A 386 27.47 11.92 -17.69
N LEU A 387 26.97 10.87 -18.34
CA LEU A 387 26.51 9.65 -17.68
C LEU A 387 27.59 8.58 -17.83
N SER A 388 28.19 8.16 -16.72
CA SER A 388 29.17 7.07 -16.70
C SER A 388 28.51 5.70 -16.85
N GLY A 389 29.31 4.65 -17.13
CA GLY A 389 28.80 3.29 -17.31
C GLY A 389 28.10 2.65 -16.10
N SER A 390 28.20 3.24 -14.90
CA SER A 390 27.47 2.84 -13.70
C SER A 390 26.22 3.67 -13.41
N ALA A 391 25.96 4.74 -14.16
CA ALA A 391 24.79 5.59 -13.95
C ALA A 391 23.49 4.79 -14.13
N GLN A 392 22.51 5.06 -13.27
CA GLN A 392 21.21 4.39 -13.25
C GLN A 392 20.05 5.37 -13.18
N PHE A 393 18.92 4.99 -13.74
CA PHE A 393 17.64 5.66 -13.57
C PHE A 393 16.71 4.80 -12.71
N ASP A 394 15.84 5.43 -11.93
CA ASP A 394 14.88 4.77 -11.03
C ASP A 394 13.50 5.43 -11.19
N VAL A 395 12.55 4.75 -11.83
CA VAL A 395 11.22 5.29 -12.11
C VAL A 395 10.24 4.86 -11.02
N ASP A 396 9.95 5.81 -10.14
CA ASP A 396 8.95 5.69 -9.08
C ASP A 396 7.56 5.89 -9.68
N VAL A 397 7.03 4.84 -10.32
CA VAL A 397 5.71 4.88 -10.97
C VAL A 397 4.63 5.02 -9.90
N SER A 398 3.76 6.01 -10.08
CA SER A 398 2.59 6.20 -9.23
C SER A 398 1.66 4.98 -9.28
N ALA A 399 1.16 4.57 -8.11
CA ALA A 399 0.11 3.55 -8.01
C ALA A 399 -1.20 3.95 -8.71
N THR A 400 -1.34 5.21 -9.13
CA THR A 400 -2.35 5.67 -10.09
C THR A 400 -1.63 6.40 -11.23
N ASN A 401 -1.33 5.65 -12.29
CA ASN A 401 -0.65 6.15 -13.50
C ASN A 401 -1.50 5.90 -14.76
N THR A 402 -1.06 6.41 -15.91
CA THR A 402 -1.61 6.11 -17.25
C THR A 402 -0.52 5.63 -18.22
N LEU A 403 0.54 5.02 -17.70
CA LEU A 403 1.69 4.57 -18.49
C LEU A 403 1.41 3.21 -19.13
N ALA A 404 1.83 3.07 -20.38
CA ALA A 404 1.68 1.87 -21.19
C ALA A 404 2.89 1.68 -22.12
N VAL A 405 3.11 0.44 -22.56
CA VAL A 405 4.18 0.07 -23.49
C VAL A 405 4.08 0.88 -24.79
N GLY A 406 5.18 1.53 -25.18
CA GLY A 406 5.24 2.46 -26.31
C GLY A 406 4.97 3.93 -25.95
N ASN A 407 4.85 4.28 -24.66
CA ASN A 407 4.99 5.67 -24.22
C ASN A 407 6.47 6.05 -24.04
N THR A 408 6.76 7.36 -24.05
CA THR A 408 8.11 7.90 -23.84
C THR A 408 8.05 9.07 -22.86
N LEU A 409 8.88 9.03 -21.81
CA LEU A 409 9.14 10.17 -20.93
C LEU A 409 10.24 11.03 -21.59
N SER A 410 9.88 11.95 -22.47
CA SER A 410 10.87 12.74 -23.21
C SER A 410 11.50 13.87 -22.39
N GLY A 411 12.83 14.01 -22.46
CA GLY A 411 13.56 15.02 -21.68
C GLY A 411 13.50 14.77 -20.17
N VAL A 412 13.69 13.53 -19.74
CA VAL A 412 13.96 13.19 -18.33
C VAL A 412 15.27 13.83 -17.87
N ILE A 413 16.27 13.90 -18.77
CA ILE A 413 17.38 14.87 -18.68
C ILE A 413 17.39 15.71 -19.96
N VAL A 414 17.62 17.01 -19.84
CA VAL A 414 17.86 17.94 -20.96
C VAL A 414 19.15 18.73 -20.67
N SER A 415 20.02 18.85 -21.66
CA SER A 415 21.30 19.57 -21.57
C SER A 415 21.37 20.76 -22.55
N GLY A 416 22.01 21.85 -22.12
CA GLY A 416 22.38 22.96 -23.01
C GLY A 416 23.46 22.58 -24.03
N ASP A 417 24.60 22.03 -23.56
CA ASP A 417 25.77 21.78 -24.41
C ASP A 417 25.84 20.36 -25.02
N GLY A 418 25.09 19.39 -24.49
CA GLY A 418 24.99 18.02 -25.03
C GLY A 418 25.16 16.91 -24.00
N VAL A 419 24.80 15.69 -24.39
CA VAL A 419 24.82 14.50 -23.50
C VAL A 419 25.85 13.48 -23.98
N THR A 420 26.81 13.15 -23.12
CA THR A 420 27.69 11.98 -23.26
C THR A 420 27.14 10.85 -22.39
N ASN A 421 26.58 9.81 -23.01
CA ASN A 421 26.05 8.65 -22.28
C ASN A 421 26.86 7.38 -22.52
N ASN A 422 27.43 6.83 -21.44
CA ASN A 422 28.12 5.54 -21.42
C ASN A 422 27.32 4.45 -20.69
N ALA A 423 26.15 4.76 -20.11
CA ALA A 423 25.30 3.80 -19.43
C ALA A 423 24.53 2.92 -20.45
N PRO A 424 24.42 1.60 -20.21
CA PRO A 424 23.51 0.73 -20.95
C PRO A 424 22.06 1.24 -20.96
N ALA A 425 21.35 1.08 -22.07
CA ALA A 425 19.96 1.52 -22.20
C ALA A 425 19.05 0.91 -21.11
N ASN A 426 19.34 -0.32 -20.68
CA ASN A 426 18.61 -1.05 -19.64
C ASN A 426 19.12 -0.80 -18.21
N ASN A 427 19.94 0.23 -17.95
CA ASN A 427 20.26 0.71 -16.59
C ASN A 427 19.10 1.53 -15.99
N VAL A 428 17.86 1.05 -16.13
CA VAL A 428 16.67 1.65 -15.54
C VAL A 428 15.98 0.62 -14.66
N SER A 429 15.71 0.98 -13.41
CA SER A 429 14.83 0.23 -12.50
C SER A 429 13.49 0.95 -12.35
N ASP A 430 12.46 0.21 -11.97
CA ASP A 430 11.14 0.75 -11.68
C ASP A 430 10.38 -0.18 -10.70
N ASN A 431 9.16 0.21 -10.35
CA ASN A 431 8.28 -0.49 -9.42
C ASN A 431 7.04 -1.14 -10.09
N SER A 432 7.04 -1.29 -11.42
CA SER A 432 5.95 -1.89 -12.20
C SER A 432 6.03 -3.42 -12.28
N ALA A 433 4.91 -4.04 -12.60
CA ALA A 433 4.76 -5.50 -12.74
C ALA A 433 4.68 -5.98 -14.21
N LEU A 434 4.46 -5.07 -15.16
CA LEU A 434 4.03 -5.39 -16.53
C LEU A 434 4.78 -4.66 -17.65
N PHE A 435 5.46 -3.57 -17.32
CA PHE A 435 6.35 -2.84 -18.21
C PHE A 435 7.63 -2.47 -17.46
N ASN A 436 8.73 -2.34 -18.18
CA ASN A 436 9.99 -1.80 -17.68
C ASN A 436 10.29 -0.50 -18.46
N PHE A 437 11.45 0.12 -18.23
CA PHE A 437 11.91 1.29 -18.99
C PHE A 437 13.28 1.05 -19.63
N GLU A 438 13.54 1.69 -20.76
CA GLU A 438 14.87 1.78 -21.39
C GLU A 438 15.22 3.25 -21.71
N SER A 439 16.48 3.64 -21.52
CA SER A 439 16.95 5.00 -21.77
C SER A 439 17.46 5.18 -23.20
N ALA A 440 16.95 6.21 -23.88
CA ALA A 440 17.29 6.59 -25.24
C ALA A 440 17.90 8.01 -25.29
N ILE A 441 18.80 8.27 -26.24
CA ILE A 441 19.40 9.59 -26.47
C ILE A 441 18.72 10.28 -27.63
N ASN A 442 18.12 11.43 -27.35
CA ASN A 442 17.32 12.22 -28.29
C ASN A 442 17.96 13.62 -28.46
N GLY A 443 19.05 13.68 -29.23
CA GLY A 443 19.87 14.89 -29.37
C GLY A 443 20.55 15.27 -28.06
N ASN A 444 20.19 16.43 -27.49
CA ASN A 444 20.69 16.91 -26.20
C ASN A 444 19.83 16.45 -25.00
N ALA A 445 18.95 15.46 -25.20
CA ALA A 445 18.06 14.93 -24.17
C ALA A 445 18.27 13.43 -23.92
N VAL A 446 17.93 12.99 -22.71
CA VAL A 446 17.71 11.59 -22.35
C VAL A 446 16.21 11.38 -22.18
N ASP A 447 15.66 10.46 -22.96
CA ASP A 447 14.28 10.02 -22.93
C ASP A 447 14.21 8.64 -22.26
N LEU A 448 13.12 8.31 -21.56
CA LEU A 448 12.87 6.94 -21.06
C LEU A 448 11.66 6.33 -21.80
N GLU A 449 11.88 5.29 -22.59
CA GLU A 449 10.86 4.55 -23.32
C GLU A 449 10.26 3.43 -22.45
N VAL A 450 8.93 3.30 -22.46
CA VAL A 450 8.21 2.25 -21.71
C VAL A 450 8.16 0.97 -22.56
N VAL A 451 8.85 -0.09 -22.12
CA VAL A 451 8.98 -1.37 -22.82
C VAL A 451 8.22 -2.49 -22.11
N ALA A 452 7.85 -3.56 -22.82
CA ALA A 452 7.16 -4.69 -22.19
C ALA A 452 8.09 -5.46 -21.23
N ALA A 453 7.62 -5.76 -20.02
CA ALA A 453 8.43 -6.45 -19.02
C ALA A 453 8.83 -7.86 -19.51
N GLY A 454 10.10 -8.21 -19.38
CA GLY A 454 10.63 -9.50 -19.83
C GLY A 454 10.84 -9.64 -21.35
N SER A 455 10.89 -8.53 -22.10
CA SER A 455 11.30 -8.56 -23.51
C SER A 455 12.72 -9.13 -23.67
N PRO A 456 12.95 -10.19 -24.46
CA PRO A 456 14.29 -10.67 -24.75
C PRO A 456 15.01 -9.76 -25.75
N THR A 457 16.33 -9.61 -25.59
CA THR A 457 17.20 -8.89 -26.54
C THR A 457 16.94 -9.35 -27.98
N PRO A 458 16.85 -8.44 -28.98
CA PRO A 458 16.50 -8.81 -30.35
C PRO A 458 17.40 -9.90 -30.93
N ALA A 459 16.80 -11.07 -31.20
CA ALA A 459 17.49 -12.16 -31.88
C ALA A 459 17.82 -11.75 -33.33
N PRO A 460 18.98 -12.14 -33.88
CA PRO A 460 19.32 -11.85 -35.28
C PRO A 460 18.32 -12.48 -36.25
N SER A 461 18.06 -11.80 -37.37
CA SER A 461 17.03 -12.19 -38.35
C SER A 461 17.19 -13.65 -38.83
N PRO A 462 16.10 -14.43 -38.89
CA PRO A 462 16.15 -15.82 -39.34
C PRO A 462 16.32 -15.95 -40.86
N ASP A 463 16.94 -17.05 -41.28
CA ASP A 463 17.00 -17.53 -42.66
C ASP A 463 15.64 -18.11 -43.14
N PRO A 464 15.41 -18.25 -44.47
CA PRO A 464 14.14 -18.77 -45.02
C PRO A 464 13.79 -20.20 -44.61
N ALA A 465 12.52 -20.43 -44.24
CA ALA A 465 12.06 -21.66 -43.61
C ALA A 465 11.73 -22.83 -44.57
N PRO A 466 11.97 -24.09 -44.17
CA PRO A 466 11.35 -25.28 -44.76
C PRO A 466 9.87 -25.48 -44.36
N ALA A 467 9.21 -26.46 -45.00
CA ALA A 467 7.79 -26.78 -44.83
C ALA A 467 7.44 -27.44 -43.45
N PRO A 468 6.15 -27.43 -43.03
CA PRO A 468 5.80 -27.55 -41.61
C PRO A 468 5.79 -28.96 -41.02
N ALA A 469 6.09 -29.03 -39.73
CA ALA A 469 5.90 -30.18 -38.84
C ALA A 469 4.80 -29.88 -37.79
N PRO A 470 4.32 -30.88 -37.01
CA PRO A 470 3.26 -30.67 -36.00
C PRO A 470 3.64 -29.68 -34.89
N ALA A 471 2.63 -29.13 -34.21
CA ALA A 471 2.81 -28.10 -33.19
C ALA A 471 3.70 -28.57 -32.01
N PRO A 472 4.63 -27.72 -31.53
CA PRO A 472 5.53 -28.06 -30.43
C PRO A 472 4.83 -27.99 -29.06
N GLU A 473 5.37 -28.77 -28.12
CA GLU A 473 5.03 -28.74 -26.70
C GLU A 473 5.53 -27.43 -26.04
N VAL A 474 4.80 -26.90 -25.05
CA VAL A 474 5.06 -25.55 -24.52
C VAL A 474 6.28 -25.50 -23.61
N THR A 475 7.44 -25.12 -24.18
CA THR A 475 8.62 -24.74 -23.41
C THR A 475 8.38 -23.43 -22.64
N VAL A 476 8.33 -23.51 -21.32
CA VAL A 476 8.24 -22.34 -20.43
C VAL A 476 9.61 -21.66 -20.38
N LEU A 477 9.80 -20.58 -21.13
CA LEU A 477 10.94 -19.67 -20.92
C LEU A 477 10.70 -18.81 -19.67
N GLY A 478 11.73 -18.68 -18.84
CA GLY A 478 11.64 -17.99 -17.56
C GLY A 478 11.78 -16.47 -17.67
N SER A 479 10.71 -15.76 -18.00
CA SER A 479 10.56 -14.38 -17.54
C SER A 479 10.02 -14.37 -16.09
N THR A 480 10.49 -13.44 -15.27
CA THR A 480 10.02 -13.25 -13.88
C THR A 480 8.90 -12.22 -13.76
N GLN A 481 8.57 -11.53 -14.85
CA GLN A 481 7.51 -10.51 -14.98
C GLN A 481 6.62 -10.82 -16.19
N GLY A 482 5.43 -10.21 -16.23
CA GLY A 482 4.34 -10.50 -17.18
C GLY A 482 3.14 -11.22 -16.54
N ILE A 483 2.04 -11.35 -17.26
CA ILE A 483 0.78 -11.90 -16.73
C ILE A 483 0.88 -13.42 -16.51
N VAL A 484 1.51 -14.17 -17.43
CA VAL A 484 1.68 -15.62 -17.30
C VAL A 484 2.49 -16.01 -16.04
N PRO A 485 3.66 -15.40 -15.75
CA PRO A 485 4.33 -15.60 -14.46
C PRO A 485 3.46 -15.22 -13.26
N ALA A 486 2.71 -14.12 -13.33
CA ALA A 486 1.84 -13.68 -12.24
C ALA A 486 0.72 -14.68 -11.89
N VAL A 487 0.04 -15.26 -12.90
CA VAL A 487 -0.99 -16.29 -12.63
C VAL A 487 -0.41 -17.60 -12.13
N ILE A 488 0.77 -18.01 -12.61
CA ILE A 488 1.46 -19.22 -12.13
C ILE A 488 1.91 -19.02 -10.67
N GLN A 489 2.54 -17.88 -10.36
CA GLN A 489 3.00 -17.53 -9.01
C GLN A 489 1.87 -17.49 -7.97
N HIS A 490 0.66 -17.11 -8.39
CA HIS A 490 -0.52 -17.03 -7.52
C HIS A 490 -1.50 -18.20 -7.69
N GLY A 491 -1.11 -19.26 -8.42
CA GLY A 491 -1.82 -20.54 -8.47
C GLY A 491 -3.00 -20.64 -9.44
N LEU A 492 -3.31 -19.60 -10.22
CA LEU A 492 -4.42 -19.60 -11.19
C LEU A 492 -4.01 -20.35 -12.49
N LEU A 493 -3.71 -21.64 -12.36
CA LEU A 493 -3.09 -22.45 -13.41
C LEU A 493 -4.00 -22.64 -14.64
N ASN A 494 -5.31 -22.80 -14.45
CA ASN A 494 -6.28 -22.87 -15.55
C ASN A 494 -6.56 -21.50 -16.21
N GLY A 495 -6.04 -20.41 -15.65
CA GLY A 495 -6.04 -19.07 -16.25
C GLY A 495 -4.87 -18.81 -17.20
N VAL A 496 -3.84 -19.68 -17.23
CA VAL A 496 -2.66 -19.51 -18.11
C VAL A 496 -3.02 -19.32 -19.59
N PRO A 497 -3.96 -20.06 -20.20
CA PRO A 497 -4.36 -19.83 -21.59
C PRO A 497 -4.98 -18.45 -21.84
N VAL A 498 -5.61 -17.83 -20.82
CA VAL A 498 -6.16 -16.48 -20.90
C VAL A 498 -5.05 -15.44 -20.72
N ALA A 499 -4.16 -15.66 -19.75
CA ALA A 499 -2.97 -14.85 -19.52
C ALA A 499 -2.07 -14.77 -20.77
N GLN A 500 -1.87 -15.88 -21.48
CA GLN A 500 -1.09 -15.93 -22.72
C GLN A 500 -1.66 -15.02 -23.83
N VAL A 501 -2.98 -14.90 -23.93
CA VAL A 501 -3.63 -13.99 -24.89
C VAL A 501 -3.45 -12.53 -24.47
N LEU A 502 -3.59 -12.21 -23.17
CA LEU A 502 -3.39 -10.86 -22.65
C LEU A 502 -1.92 -10.41 -22.75
N ASP A 503 -0.95 -11.28 -22.44
CA ASP A 503 0.49 -11.04 -22.67
C ASP A 503 0.81 -10.87 -24.17
N GLY A 504 -0.03 -11.40 -25.07
CA GLY A 504 0.03 -11.11 -26.49
C GLY A 504 -0.30 -9.64 -26.81
N TYR A 505 -1.31 -9.08 -26.15
CA TYR A 505 -1.68 -7.66 -26.29
C TYR A 505 -0.66 -6.71 -25.64
N ILE A 506 -0.10 -7.05 -24.46
CA ILE A 506 0.95 -6.23 -23.84
C ILE A 506 2.20 -6.14 -24.73
N ARG A 507 2.66 -7.28 -25.28
CA ARG A 507 3.84 -7.31 -26.17
C ARG A 507 3.57 -6.78 -27.58
N GLY A 508 2.30 -6.64 -27.97
CA GLY A 508 1.89 -6.09 -29.27
C GLY A 508 1.93 -4.56 -29.36
N GLY A 509 2.01 -3.86 -28.21
CA GLY A 509 1.88 -2.41 -28.15
C GLY A 509 0.45 -1.91 -28.38
N SER A 510 0.30 -0.60 -28.62
CA SER A 510 -1.00 0.01 -28.93
C SER A 510 -1.58 -0.54 -30.23
N THR A 511 -2.82 -0.99 -30.17
CA THR A 511 -3.57 -1.58 -31.29
C THR A 511 -4.56 -0.62 -31.93
N GLY A 512 -4.83 0.53 -31.29
CA GLY A 512 -5.90 1.44 -31.68
C GLY A 512 -7.31 0.88 -31.40
N THR A 513 -7.42 -0.15 -30.56
CA THR A 513 -8.69 -0.80 -30.20
C THR A 513 -8.96 -0.67 -28.70
N ASP A 514 -10.14 -1.12 -28.25
CA ASP A 514 -10.48 -1.16 -26.82
C ASP A 514 -9.57 -2.08 -25.98
N PHE A 515 -8.75 -2.94 -26.60
CA PHE A 515 -7.69 -3.65 -25.87
C PHE A 515 -6.60 -2.71 -25.31
N ASP A 516 -6.42 -1.51 -25.86
CA ASP A 516 -5.47 -0.53 -25.33
C ASP A 516 -5.94 -0.01 -23.95
N ASN A 517 -7.26 0.15 -23.78
CA ASN A 517 -7.87 0.43 -22.48
C ASN A 517 -7.67 -0.72 -21.47
N VAL A 518 -7.69 -1.97 -21.96
CA VAL A 518 -7.46 -3.17 -21.15
C VAL A 518 -6.01 -3.27 -20.70
N VAL A 519 -5.05 -3.10 -21.61
CA VAL A 519 -3.61 -3.07 -21.30
C VAL A 519 -3.31 -1.95 -20.31
N THR A 520 -3.87 -0.75 -20.52
CA THR A 520 -3.74 0.38 -19.58
C THR A 520 -4.36 0.08 -18.20
N ALA A 521 -5.51 -0.61 -18.15
CA ALA A 521 -6.16 -0.99 -16.89
C ALA A 521 -5.38 -2.10 -16.14
N LEU A 522 -4.70 -2.99 -16.86
CA LEU A 522 -3.78 -3.98 -16.27
C LEU A 522 -2.48 -3.32 -15.78
N GLY A 523 -1.91 -2.39 -16.55
CA GLY A 523 -0.70 -1.62 -16.19
C GLY A 523 -0.82 -0.79 -14.91
N LYS A 524 -2.06 -0.44 -14.51
CA LYS A 524 -2.38 0.23 -13.23
C LYS A 524 -2.37 -0.69 -12.01
N LEU A 525 -2.17 -2.00 -12.16
CA LEU A 525 -2.29 -2.96 -11.05
C LEU A 525 -0.97 -3.11 -10.27
N PRO A 526 -0.92 -2.75 -8.97
CA PRO A 526 0.33 -2.56 -8.22
C PRO A 526 1.03 -3.86 -7.80
N SER A 527 0.65 -5.02 -8.32
CA SER A 527 1.26 -6.31 -7.97
C SER A 527 0.85 -7.44 -8.91
N ASN A 528 1.70 -8.47 -9.00
CA ASN A 528 1.38 -9.76 -9.64
C ASN A 528 0.08 -10.38 -9.10
N ARG A 529 -0.23 -10.19 -7.80
CA ARG A 529 -1.47 -10.72 -7.19
C ARG A 529 -2.71 -10.02 -7.73
N THR A 530 -2.68 -8.69 -7.87
CA THR A 530 -3.79 -7.93 -8.47
C THR A 530 -3.93 -8.23 -9.97
N VAL A 531 -2.82 -8.45 -10.69
CA VAL A 531 -2.85 -8.94 -12.08
C VAL A 531 -3.51 -10.32 -12.18
N ALA A 532 -3.12 -11.28 -11.34
CA ALA A 532 -3.74 -12.62 -11.34
C ALA A 532 -5.24 -12.59 -11.00
N LEU A 533 -5.66 -11.71 -10.08
CA LEU A 533 -7.08 -11.46 -9.79
C LEU A 533 -7.84 -10.85 -10.99
N ALA A 534 -7.21 -9.96 -11.76
CA ALA A 534 -7.80 -9.44 -13.00
C ALA A 534 -7.93 -10.51 -14.09
N VAL A 535 -6.97 -11.44 -14.22
CA VAL A 535 -7.12 -12.62 -15.10
C VAL A 535 -8.31 -13.48 -14.66
N GLY A 536 -8.44 -13.74 -13.36
CA GLY A 536 -9.59 -14.44 -12.79
C GLY A 536 -10.93 -13.83 -13.16
N GLN A 537 -11.03 -12.49 -13.13
CA GLN A 537 -12.24 -11.78 -13.54
C GLN A 537 -12.54 -11.92 -15.04
N VAL A 538 -11.53 -11.89 -15.93
CA VAL A 538 -11.78 -11.98 -17.38
C VAL A 538 -11.97 -13.40 -17.91
N MET A 539 -11.67 -14.44 -17.13
CA MET A 539 -11.93 -15.84 -17.48
C MET A 539 -13.43 -16.15 -17.71
N PRO A 540 -13.76 -17.23 -18.43
CA PRO A 540 -15.14 -17.66 -18.66
C PRO A 540 -15.95 -17.92 -17.37
N SER A 541 -17.28 -17.88 -17.48
CA SER A 541 -18.18 -18.02 -16.33
C SER A 541 -17.87 -19.27 -15.50
N MET A 542 -17.83 -19.10 -14.17
CA MET A 542 -17.46 -20.11 -13.18
C MET A 542 -16.12 -20.84 -13.47
N HIS A 543 -15.22 -20.24 -14.25
CA HIS A 543 -13.91 -20.79 -14.64
C HIS A 543 -14.02 -22.19 -15.28
N GLY A 544 -15.02 -22.37 -16.14
CA GLY A 544 -15.30 -23.65 -16.79
C GLY A 544 -16.23 -24.59 -16.00
N ASN A 545 -16.64 -24.22 -14.78
CA ASN A 545 -17.55 -25.04 -13.97
C ASN A 545 -19.04 -24.79 -14.24
N ALA A 546 -19.42 -23.92 -15.18
CA ALA A 546 -20.81 -23.58 -15.47
C ALA A 546 -21.67 -24.82 -15.80
N ALA A 547 -21.13 -25.77 -16.58
CA ALA A 547 -21.81 -27.03 -16.86
C ALA A 547 -21.99 -27.96 -15.64
N LEU A 548 -21.10 -27.90 -14.63
CA LEU A 548 -21.29 -28.63 -13.37
C LEU A 548 -22.39 -27.98 -12.50
N ALA A 549 -22.44 -26.65 -12.44
CA ALA A 549 -23.51 -25.94 -11.75
C ALA A 549 -24.88 -26.19 -12.40
N GLY A 550 -24.94 -26.23 -13.74
CA GLY A 550 -26.14 -26.63 -14.48
C GLY A 550 -26.56 -28.09 -14.29
N LEU A 551 -25.59 -29.01 -14.17
CA LEU A 551 -25.84 -30.40 -13.81
C LEU A 551 -26.45 -30.50 -12.40
N ALA A 552 -25.89 -29.78 -11.42
CA ALA A 552 -26.40 -29.70 -10.06
C ALA A 552 -27.82 -29.11 -10.00
N HIS A 553 -28.11 -28.02 -10.73
CA HIS A 553 -29.46 -27.48 -10.89
C HIS A 553 -30.44 -28.58 -11.36
N SER A 554 -30.10 -29.34 -12.41
CA SER A 554 -30.98 -30.40 -12.92
C SER A 554 -31.15 -31.58 -11.94
N ALA A 555 -30.13 -31.88 -11.14
CA ALA A 555 -30.16 -32.94 -10.13
C ALA A 555 -30.81 -32.52 -8.80
N SER A 556 -31.04 -31.22 -8.58
CA SER A 556 -31.53 -30.65 -7.30
C SER A 556 -32.89 -31.20 -6.84
N SER A 557 -33.72 -31.67 -7.77
CA SER A 557 -34.98 -32.34 -7.46
C SER A 557 -34.79 -33.70 -6.78
N GLY A 558 -33.62 -34.32 -6.93
CA GLY A 558 -33.30 -35.68 -6.47
C GLY A 558 -34.11 -36.76 -7.20
N SER A 559 -33.86 -38.03 -6.88
CA SER A 559 -34.73 -39.09 -7.39
C SER A 559 -36.15 -38.92 -6.83
N VAL A 560 -37.16 -39.20 -7.65
CA VAL A 560 -38.54 -39.39 -7.20
C VAL A 560 -38.72 -40.84 -6.71
N ILE A 561 -37.81 -41.73 -7.11
CA ILE A 561 -37.87 -43.18 -6.88
C ILE A 561 -37.43 -43.63 -5.50
N GLU A 562 -36.37 -43.06 -4.93
CA GLU A 562 -35.91 -43.52 -3.62
C GLU A 562 -36.94 -43.20 -2.54
N GLN A 563 -37.81 -42.20 -2.80
CA GLN A 563 -39.02 -41.88 -2.04
C GLN A 563 -40.24 -42.77 -2.41
N GLN A 564 -40.29 -43.37 -3.61
CA GLN A 564 -41.33 -44.34 -4.01
C GLN A 564 -41.06 -45.76 -3.50
N ALA A 565 -39.81 -46.24 -3.56
CA ALA A 565 -39.42 -47.58 -3.10
C ALA A 565 -39.69 -47.77 -1.59
N GLU A 566 -39.89 -46.66 -0.86
CA GLU A 566 -40.32 -46.62 0.53
C GLU A 566 -41.84 -46.85 0.67
N LEU A 567 -42.69 -46.38 -0.26
CA LEU A 567 -44.16 -46.23 -0.10
C LEU A 567 -44.88 -47.54 0.25
N GLY A 568 -44.57 -48.64 -0.42
CA GLY A 568 -45.50 -49.76 -0.51
C GLY A 568 -46.59 -49.50 -1.57
N GLN A 569 -47.57 -50.39 -1.66
CA GLN A 569 -48.70 -50.23 -2.59
C GLN A 569 -49.62 -49.08 -2.15
N SER A 570 -50.28 -48.42 -3.11
CA SER A 570 -51.31 -47.43 -2.80
C SER A 570 -52.44 -48.10 -2.01
N GLY A 571 -52.98 -47.43 -0.99
CA GLY A 571 -53.86 -48.06 0.01
C GLY A 571 -55.12 -48.71 -0.59
N GLY A 572 -55.12 -50.03 -0.72
CA GLY A 572 -56.23 -50.83 -1.22
C GLY A 572 -55.77 -52.23 -1.65
N SER A 573 -56.48 -53.28 -1.26
CA SER A 573 -56.07 -54.67 -1.52
C SER A 573 -56.41 -55.20 -2.93
N GLU A 574 -56.67 -54.32 -3.89
CA GLU A 574 -57.00 -54.65 -5.28
C GLU A 574 -56.22 -53.76 -6.25
N ALA A 575 -55.92 -54.29 -7.44
CA ALA A 575 -55.07 -53.60 -8.42
C ALA A 575 -55.78 -52.41 -9.09
N GLY A 576 -55.16 -51.22 -9.05
CA GLY A 576 -55.63 -50.04 -9.78
C GLY A 576 -55.54 -48.71 -9.02
N GLY A 577 -55.07 -48.70 -7.77
CA GLY A 577 -54.96 -47.50 -6.94
C GLY A 577 -54.16 -46.37 -7.59
N ARG A 578 -54.58 -45.14 -7.31
CA ARG A 578 -53.99 -43.91 -7.86
C ARG A 578 -53.43 -43.05 -6.74
N GLY A 579 -52.57 -42.09 -7.11
CA GLY A 579 -52.12 -41.08 -6.18
C GLY A 579 -51.67 -39.78 -6.84
N LEU A 580 -51.86 -38.69 -6.11
CA LEU A 580 -51.39 -37.34 -6.41
C LEU A 580 -50.28 -36.99 -5.41
N TRP A 581 -49.28 -36.21 -5.81
CA TRP A 581 -48.24 -35.74 -4.89
C TRP A 581 -47.69 -34.37 -5.26
N VAL A 582 -47.11 -33.70 -4.25
CA VAL A 582 -46.39 -32.42 -4.36
C VAL A 582 -45.12 -32.49 -3.52
N LYS A 583 -43.99 -31.99 -4.05
CA LYS A 583 -42.67 -31.96 -3.42
C LYS A 583 -42.03 -30.57 -3.61
N PRO A 584 -42.11 -29.66 -2.63
CA PRO A 584 -41.12 -28.59 -2.47
C PRO A 584 -39.70 -29.15 -2.34
N ILE A 585 -38.75 -28.44 -2.94
CA ILE A 585 -37.33 -28.79 -3.07
C ILE A 585 -36.49 -27.61 -2.56
N GLY A 586 -35.53 -27.90 -1.69
CA GLY A 586 -34.42 -27.00 -1.35
C GLY A 586 -33.11 -27.78 -1.40
N ASN A 587 -32.11 -27.25 -2.10
CA ASN A 587 -30.83 -27.92 -2.32
C ASN A 587 -29.68 -26.90 -2.31
N TRP A 588 -28.55 -27.27 -1.71
CA TRP A 588 -27.40 -26.39 -1.52
C TRP A 588 -26.09 -27.15 -1.75
N VAL A 589 -25.42 -26.83 -2.86
CA VAL A 589 -24.10 -27.36 -3.21
C VAL A 589 -23.03 -26.34 -2.85
N ASN A 590 -22.03 -26.79 -2.09
CA ASN A 590 -20.77 -26.08 -1.93
C ASN A 590 -19.65 -26.92 -2.56
N GLN A 591 -19.04 -26.38 -3.61
CA GLN A 591 -17.84 -26.92 -4.23
C GLN A 591 -16.68 -25.98 -3.90
N ASP A 592 -15.80 -26.44 -3.02
CA ASP A 592 -14.54 -25.77 -2.67
C ASP A 592 -13.53 -25.87 -3.82
N ALA A 593 -12.47 -25.06 -3.80
CA ALA A 593 -11.39 -25.16 -4.77
C ALA A 593 -10.73 -26.55 -4.76
N VAL A 594 -10.41 -27.07 -5.94
CA VAL A 594 -9.69 -28.35 -6.10
C VAL A 594 -8.53 -28.16 -7.07
N ASP A 595 -7.34 -28.55 -6.62
CA ASP A 595 -6.09 -28.52 -7.40
C ASP A 595 -5.83 -27.13 -8.03
N ASN A 596 -6.13 -26.09 -7.22
CA ASN A 596 -6.06 -24.65 -7.49
C ASN A 596 -7.05 -24.08 -8.54
N VAL A 597 -8.02 -24.87 -9.02
CA VAL A 597 -9.17 -24.33 -9.77
C VAL A 597 -10.22 -23.79 -8.80
N SER A 598 -10.77 -22.60 -9.09
CA SER A 598 -11.79 -21.91 -8.30
C SER A 598 -13.05 -22.75 -8.03
N GLY A 599 -13.57 -22.65 -6.81
CA GLY A 599 -14.84 -23.28 -6.41
C GLY A 599 -16.09 -22.51 -6.89
N PHE A 600 -17.27 -23.04 -6.55
CA PHE A 600 -18.57 -22.40 -6.74
C PHE A 600 -19.60 -22.87 -5.70
N LYS A 601 -20.70 -22.13 -5.56
CA LYS A 601 -21.86 -22.48 -4.75
C LYS A 601 -23.12 -22.48 -5.61
N VAL A 602 -24.05 -23.38 -5.32
CA VAL A 602 -25.40 -23.41 -5.91
C VAL A 602 -26.42 -23.43 -4.79
N ALA A 603 -27.42 -22.54 -4.85
CA ALA A 603 -28.60 -22.59 -4.01
C ALA A 603 -29.83 -22.77 -4.91
N SER A 604 -30.41 -23.97 -4.86
CA SER A 604 -31.50 -24.42 -5.72
C SER A 604 -32.81 -24.51 -4.92
N TYR A 605 -33.89 -23.97 -5.47
CA TYR A 605 -35.23 -24.04 -4.91
C TYR A 605 -36.23 -24.44 -5.99
N GLY A 606 -37.26 -25.18 -5.63
CA GLY A 606 -38.25 -25.60 -6.62
C GLY A 606 -39.51 -26.20 -6.05
N LEU A 607 -40.47 -26.44 -6.94
CA LEU A 607 -41.72 -27.13 -6.65
C LEU A 607 -42.00 -28.12 -7.77
N MET A 608 -42.19 -29.38 -7.40
CA MET A 608 -42.55 -30.46 -8.31
C MET A 608 -43.89 -31.07 -7.90
N GLY A 609 -44.77 -31.32 -8.85
CA GLY A 609 -46.04 -32.02 -8.62
C GLY A 609 -46.20 -33.17 -9.61
N GLY A 610 -46.98 -34.19 -9.26
CA GLY A 610 -47.13 -35.34 -10.14
C GLY A 610 -48.20 -36.33 -9.72
N VAL A 611 -48.36 -37.35 -10.55
CA VAL A 611 -49.33 -38.44 -10.39
C VAL A 611 -48.64 -39.79 -10.48
N GLN A 612 -49.23 -40.79 -9.83
CA GLN A 612 -48.80 -42.19 -9.88
C GLN A 612 -50.02 -43.12 -9.95
N SER A 613 -49.84 -44.31 -10.52
CA SER A 613 -50.87 -45.36 -10.57
C SER A 613 -50.23 -46.74 -10.51
N ASP A 614 -50.84 -47.62 -9.72
CA ASP A 614 -50.45 -49.01 -9.62
C ASP A 614 -51.11 -49.78 -10.78
N LEU A 615 -50.31 -50.08 -11.81
CA LEU A 615 -50.75 -50.74 -13.05
C LEU A 615 -51.16 -52.20 -12.82
N ASN A 616 -50.59 -52.82 -11.78
CA ASN A 616 -50.91 -54.14 -11.25
C ASN A 616 -50.17 -54.32 -9.91
N ALA A 617 -50.47 -55.40 -9.17
CA ALA A 617 -49.86 -55.70 -7.87
C ALA A 617 -48.32 -55.86 -7.87
N ARG A 618 -47.65 -55.85 -9.03
CA ARG A 618 -46.19 -55.86 -9.16
C ARG A 618 -45.60 -54.56 -9.73
N SER A 619 -46.39 -53.59 -10.20
CA SER A 619 -45.88 -52.49 -11.05
C SER A 619 -46.56 -51.15 -10.80
N THR A 620 -45.77 -50.10 -10.56
CA THR A 620 -46.23 -48.70 -10.46
C THR A 620 -45.57 -47.84 -11.52
N LEU A 621 -46.32 -46.91 -12.11
CA LEU A 621 -45.85 -45.88 -13.04
C LEU A 621 -46.28 -44.51 -12.52
N GLY A 622 -45.42 -43.49 -12.67
CA GLY A 622 -45.77 -42.12 -12.36
C GLY A 622 -45.02 -41.10 -13.21
N PHE A 623 -45.55 -39.88 -13.19
CA PHE A 623 -45.07 -38.73 -13.94
C PHE A 623 -45.10 -37.49 -13.05
N GLY A 624 -44.11 -36.62 -13.21
CA GLY A 624 -44.01 -35.35 -12.49
C GLY A 624 -43.59 -34.20 -13.39
N LEU A 625 -44.06 -33.00 -13.07
CA LEU A 625 -43.63 -31.74 -13.68
C LEU A 625 -43.16 -30.82 -12.54
N GLY A 626 -42.02 -30.17 -12.71
CA GLY A 626 -41.47 -29.24 -11.74
C GLY A 626 -40.89 -27.99 -12.37
N TYR A 627 -40.89 -26.92 -11.57
CA TYR A 627 -40.13 -25.71 -11.84
C TYR A 627 -38.98 -25.63 -10.82
N LEU A 628 -37.78 -25.40 -11.32
CA LEU A 628 -36.54 -25.28 -10.57
C LEU A 628 -35.95 -23.91 -10.85
N GLN A 629 -35.49 -23.23 -9.81
CA GLN A 629 -34.72 -22.01 -9.88
C GLN A 629 -33.43 -22.19 -9.08
N SER A 630 -32.31 -21.64 -9.54
CA SER A 630 -31.05 -21.73 -8.81
C SER A 630 -30.17 -20.52 -9.01
N LYS A 631 -29.59 -20.02 -7.93
CA LYS A 631 -28.51 -19.04 -7.97
C LYS A 631 -27.17 -19.73 -7.83
N VAL A 632 -26.22 -19.36 -8.69
CA VAL A 632 -24.83 -19.81 -8.68
C VAL A 632 -23.92 -18.63 -8.39
N ASP A 633 -23.03 -18.79 -7.40
CA ASP A 633 -22.01 -17.79 -7.04
C ASP A 633 -20.62 -18.44 -7.10
N GLY A 634 -19.67 -17.79 -7.76
CA GLY A 634 -18.29 -18.26 -7.83
C GLY A 634 -17.53 -18.09 -6.51
N GLN A 635 -16.44 -18.83 -6.34
CA GLN A 635 -15.50 -18.68 -5.22
C GLN A 635 -14.10 -18.31 -5.72
N ASP A 636 -13.18 -17.98 -4.81
CA ASP A 636 -11.76 -17.75 -5.11
C ASP A 636 -11.54 -16.70 -6.21
N PHE A 637 -10.79 -17.02 -7.27
CA PHE A 637 -10.58 -16.12 -8.42
C PHE A 637 -11.86 -15.90 -9.27
N ALA A 638 -12.93 -16.68 -9.04
CA ALA A 638 -14.23 -16.52 -9.66
C ALA A 638 -15.25 -15.79 -8.75
N ALA A 639 -14.85 -15.25 -7.59
CA ALA A 639 -15.77 -14.61 -6.63
C ALA A 639 -16.52 -13.36 -7.15
N GLY A 640 -16.18 -12.85 -8.35
CA GLY A 640 -16.92 -11.82 -9.07
C GLY A 640 -17.87 -12.34 -10.15
N HIS A 641 -18.07 -13.66 -10.25
CA HIS A 641 -18.95 -14.31 -11.22
C HIS A 641 -20.23 -14.83 -10.54
N SER A 642 -21.37 -14.63 -11.20
CA SER A 642 -22.67 -15.17 -10.78
C SER A 642 -23.44 -15.73 -11.98
N SER A 643 -24.41 -16.59 -11.74
CA SER A 643 -25.38 -17.02 -12.75
C SER A 643 -26.70 -17.44 -12.10
N ASP A 644 -27.82 -16.95 -12.62
CA ASP A 644 -29.15 -17.41 -12.25
C ASP A 644 -29.67 -18.38 -13.32
N ILE A 645 -30.30 -19.48 -12.87
CA ILE A 645 -30.75 -20.60 -13.72
C ILE A 645 -32.21 -20.92 -13.42
N ASP A 646 -33.07 -20.77 -14.44
CA ASP A 646 -34.48 -21.18 -14.39
C ASP A 646 -34.70 -22.40 -15.28
N GLY A 647 -35.41 -23.41 -14.79
CA GLY A 647 -35.61 -24.69 -15.47
C GLY A 647 -36.99 -25.30 -15.28
N VAL A 648 -37.53 -25.88 -16.35
CA VAL A 648 -38.74 -26.72 -16.31
C VAL A 648 -38.32 -28.17 -16.49
N GLN A 649 -38.64 -29.01 -15.50
CA GLN A 649 -38.28 -30.42 -15.47
C GLN A 649 -39.51 -31.32 -15.62
N LEU A 650 -39.45 -32.23 -16.58
CA LEU A 650 -40.37 -33.36 -16.74
C LEU A 650 -39.69 -34.62 -16.21
N ALA A 651 -40.39 -35.41 -15.40
CA ALA A 651 -39.93 -36.69 -14.87
C ALA A 651 -40.93 -37.81 -15.18
N ALA A 652 -40.41 -38.98 -15.54
CA ALA A 652 -41.15 -40.23 -15.63
C ALA A 652 -40.42 -41.31 -14.82
N TYR A 653 -41.15 -42.11 -14.06
CA TYR A 653 -40.54 -43.10 -13.17
C TYR A 653 -41.46 -44.29 -12.91
N GLY A 654 -40.89 -45.41 -12.47
CA GLY A 654 -41.67 -46.53 -11.99
C GLY A 654 -40.84 -47.62 -11.30
N HIS A 655 -41.54 -48.63 -10.80
CA HIS A 655 -40.94 -49.84 -10.28
C HIS A 655 -41.67 -51.10 -10.75
N HIS A 656 -40.97 -52.24 -10.75
CA HIS A 656 -41.50 -53.56 -11.08
C HIS A 656 -40.91 -54.66 -10.20
N THR A 657 -41.76 -55.47 -9.57
CA THR A 657 -41.35 -56.63 -8.76
C THR A 657 -41.04 -57.82 -9.68
N LEU A 658 -39.75 -58.10 -9.85
CA LEU A 658 -39.19 -59.05 -10.82
C LEU A 658 -39.57 -60.51 -10.53
N ASN A 659 -39.70 -60.88 -9.24
CA ASN A 659 -39.95 -62.26 -8.83
C ASN A 659 -40.55 -62.34 -7.42
N GLU A 660 -41.08 -63.53 -7.09
CA GLU A 660 -41.68 -63.85 -5.78
C GLU A 660 -40.67 -63.86 -4.62
N ALA A 661 -39.37 -63.86 -4.90
CA ALA A 661 -38.34 -63.69 -3.88
C ALA A 661 -38.17 -62.24 -3.40
N GLY A 662 -38.96 -61.28 -3.94
CA GLY A 662 -39.03 -59.90 -3.46
C GLY A 662 -38.00 -58.94 -4.06
N TRP A 663 -37.43 -59.28 -5.22
CA TRP A 663 -36.56 -58.38 -5.97
C TRP A 663 -37.37 -57.33 -6.75
N GLN A 664 -36.92 -56.07 -6.72
CA GLN A 664 -37.55 -54.92 -7.36
C GLN A 664 -36.57 -54.23 -8.29
N LEU A 665 -37.01 -53.92 -9.51
CA LEU A 665 -36.36 -53.03 -10.46
C LEU A 665 -37.05 -51.66 -10.41
N ASN A 666 -36.28 -50.59 -10.31
CA ASN A 666 -36.75 -49.21 -10.36
C ASN A 666 -36.06 -48.48 -11.54
N TRP A 667 -36.76 -47.56 -12.20
CA TRP A 667 -36.23 -46.78 -13.33
C TRP A 667 -36.80 -45.36 -13.35
N GLN A 668 -35.95 -44.35 -13.49
CA GLN A 668 -36.29 -42.92 -13.61
C GLN A 668 -35.73 -42.37 -14.93
N GLY A 669 -36.47 -41.48 -15.58
CA GLY A 669 -36.01 -40.69 -16.72
C GLY A 669 -36.52 -39.26 -16.60
N ASP A 670 -35.60 -38.30 -16.50
CA ASP A 670 -35.92 -36.88 -16.40
C ASP A 670 -35.32 -36.08 -17.55
N TYR A 671 -36.03 -35.03 -17.96
CA TYR A 671 -35.58 -34.02 -18.92
C TYR A 671 -35.84 -32.63 -18.37
N THR A 672 -34.85 -31.75 -18.43
CA THR A 672 -34.95 -30.34 -18.01
C THR A 672 -34.53 -29.44 -19.16
N ARG A 673 -35.39 -28.52 -19.58
CA ARG A 673 -35.00 -27.39 -20.43
C ARG A 673 -34.94 -26.15 -19.55
N GLY A 674 -33.85 -25.39 -19.63
CA GLY A 674 -33.65 -24.21 -18.82
C GLY A 674 -33.03 -23.04 -19.59
N ARG A 675 -32.88 -21.93 -18.87
CA ARG A 675 -32.19 -20.72 -19.28
C ARG A 675 -31.24 -20.28 -18.17
N VAL A 676 -30.07 -19.79 -18.58
CA VAL A 676 -29.07 -19.18 -17.71
C VAL A 676 -28.93 -17.70 -18.07
N GLU A 677 -28.94 -16.85 -17.06
CA GLU A 677 -28.43 -15.48 -17.15
C GLU A 677 -27.17 -15.39 -16.28
N SER A 678 -26.02 -15.13 -16.92
CA SER A 678 -24.69 -15.15 -16.29
C SER A 678 -24.04 -13.77 -16.31
N GLN A 679 -23.37 -13.40 -15.21
CA GLN A 679 -22.66 -12.13 -15.08
C GLN A 679 -21.21 -12.36 -14.60
N ARG A 680 -20.28 -11.55 -15.10
CA ARG A 680 -18.87 -11.51 -14.67
C ARG A 680 -18.46 -10.07 -14.41
N HIS A 681 -18.18 -9.72 -13.16
CA HIS A 681 -17.79 -8.36 -12.80
C HIS A 681 -16.27 -8.16 -12.91
N LEU A 682 -15.86 -7.26 -13.79
CA LEU A 682 -14.48 -6.92 -14.13
C LEU A 682 -14.06 -5.66 -13.35
N GLY A 683 -13.99 -5.79 -12.03
CA GLY A 683 -13.73 -4.69 -11.10
C GLY A 683 -12.45 -3.90 -11.40
N PHE A 684 -11.41 -4.54 -11.96
CA PHE A 684 -10.15 -3.85 -12.31
C PHE A 684 -10.30 -2.78 -13.41
N ILE A 685 -11.39 -2.83 -14.20
CA ILE A 685 -11.68 -1.90 -15.30
C ILE A 685 -13.11 -1.31 -15.21
N GLY A 686 -13.84 -1.60 -14.13
CA GLY A 686 -15.18 -1.07 -13.88
C GLY A 686 -16.26 -1.55 -14.86
N ARG A 687 -16.12 -2.76 -15.42
CA ARG A 687 -17.05 -3.33 -16.42
C ARG A 687 -17.78 -4.56 -15.88
N THR A 688 -18.87 -4.95 -16.53
CA THR A 688 -19.54 -6.24 -16.29
C THR A 688 -19.79 -6.91 -17.65
N ALA A 689 -19.45 -8.20 -17.77
CA ALA A 689 -19.87 -9.02 -18.89
C ALA A 689 -21.20 -9.70 -18.57
N GLU A 690 -22.17 -9.64 -19.48
CA GLU A 690 -23.47 -10.32 -19.35
C GLU A 690 -23.67 -11.32 -20.48
N GLY A 691 -24.10 -12.55 -20.16
CA GLY A 691 -24.40 -13.60 -21.13
C GLY A 691 -25.73 -14.27 -20.84
N LYS A 692 -26.51 -14.59 -21.88
CA LYS A 692 -27.82 -15.27 -21.76
C LYS A 692 -27.89 -16.43 -22.75
N TYR A 693 -28.27 -17.62 -22.28
CA TYR A 693 -28.30 -18.83 -23.10
C TYR A 693 -29.26 -19.89 -22.55
N ASP A 694 -29.76 -20.75 -23.43
CA ASP A 694 -30.60 -21.88 -23.06
C ASP A 694 -29.75 -23.16 -22.81
N THR A 695 -30.34 -24.11 -22.08
CA THR A 695 -29.68 -25.34 -21.60
C THR A 695 -30.60 -26.56 -21.64
N ASP A 696 -30.02 -27.73 -21.90
CA ASP A 696 -30.69 -29.03 -21.87
C ASP A 696 -30.01 -29.94 -20.84
N ALA A 697 -30.79 -30.62 -19.99
CA ALA A 697 -30.30 -31.65 -19.08
C ALA A 697 -31.14 -32.93 -19.15
N TRP A 698 -30.47 -34.07 -19.04
CA TRP A 698 -31.05 -35.41 -19.07
C TRP A 698 -30.54 -36.23 -17.88
N HIS A 699 -31.42 -37.04 -17.31
CA HIS A 699 -31.09 -38.01 -16.26
C HIS A 699 -31.78 -39.34 -16.56
N VAL A 700 -31.05 -40.45 -16.41
CA VAL A 700 -31.60 -41.81 -16.42
C VAL A 700 -31.01 -42.55 -15.22
N GLY A 701 -31.88 -42.90 -14.27
CA GLY A 701 -31.52 -43.69 -13.09
C GLY A 701 -32.10 -45.09 -13.18
N LEU A 702 -31.31 -46.12 -12.90
CA LEU A 702 -31.73 -47.53 -12.85
C LEU A 702 -31.29 -48.14 -11.52
N GLY A 703 -32.16 -48.84 -10.81
CA GLY A 703 -31.82 -49.46 -9.53
C GLY A 703 -32.45 -50.83 -9.33
N ILE A 704 -31.70 -51.77 -8.77
CA ILE A 704 -32.21 -53.08 -8.33
C ILE A 704 -32.02 -53.23 -6.82
N SER A 705 -33.08 -53.64 -6.12
CA SER A 705 -33.07 -53.84 -4.67
C SER A 705 -33.92 -55.06 -4.26
N ARG A 706 -33.82 -55.44 -2.98
CA ARG A 706 -34.63 -56.51 -2.39
C ARG A 706 -35.03 -56.14 -0.98
N SER A 707 -36.30 -56.28 -0.61
CA SER A 707 -36.73 -56.06 0.77
C SER A 707 -36.49 -57.30 1.63
N VAL A 708 -35.86 -57.14 2.79
CA VAL A 708 -35.61 -58.21 3.77
C VAL A 708 -36.03 -57.72 5.16
N ALA A 709 -37.03 -58.36 5.78
CA ALA A 709 -37.35 -58.12 7.18
C ALA A 709 -36.20 -58.64 8.06
N VAL A 710 -35.68 -57.79 8.94
CA VAL A 710 -34.53 -58.08 9.83
C VAL A 710 -34.90 -58.01 11.31
N ALA A 711 -35.98 -57.31 11.64
CA ALA A 711 -36.72 -57.40 12.90
C ALA A 711 -38.23 -57.26 12.60
N PRO A 712 -39.15 -57.53 13.54
CA PRO A 712 -40.61 -57.41 13.31
C PRO A 712 -41.04 -55.99 12.87
N ASP A 713 -40.26 -54.99 13.25
CA ASP A 713 -40.43 -53.55 13.09
C ASP A 713 -39.37 -52.91 12.18
N MET A 714 -38.49 -53.69 11.54
CA MET A 714 -37.37 -53.17 10.74
C MET A 714 -37.11 -53.97 9.46
N THR A 715 -37.03 -53.25 8.33
CA THR A 715 -36.72 -53.78 7.00
C THR A 715 -35.40 -53.22 6.47
N PHE A 716 -34.54 -54.12 5.98
CA PHE A 716 -33.30 -53.82 5.29
C PHE A 716 -33.46 -53.99 3.78
N LYS A 717 -32.96 -53.04 3.00
CA LYS A 717 -33.04 -53.00 1.53
C LYS A 717 -31.66 -52.74 0.92
N PRO A 718 -30.83 -53.77 0.67
CA PRO A 718 -29.62 -53.61 -0.14
C PRO A 718 -30.00 -53.22 -1.57
N MET A 719 -29.18 -52.38 -2.20
CA MET A 719 -29.41 -51.86 -3.54
C MET A 719 -28.12 -51.70 -4.34
N VAL A 720 -28.25 -51.88 -5.66
CA VAL A 720 -27.25 -51.49 -6.67
C VAL A 720 -27.96 -50.59 -7.67
N ALA A 721 -27.38 -49.45 -8.02
CA ALA A 721 -27.97 -48.49 -8.95
C ALA A 721 -26.95 -47.89 -9.92
N LEU A 722 -27.43 -47.35 -11.03
CA LEU A 722 -26.66 -46.63 -12.04
C LEU A 722 -27.42 -45.36 -12.41
N ASP A 723 -26.85 -44.19 -12.09
CA ASP A 723 -27.38 -42.89 -12.48
C ASP A 723 -26.50 -42.31 -13.59
N TRP A 724 -27.03 -42.19 -14.81
CA TRP A 724 -26.42 -41.43 -15.90
C TRP A 724 -27.06 -40.05 -15.98
N ARG A 725 -26.24 -38.99 -16.02
CA ARG A 725 -26.72 -37.61 -16.20
C ARG A 725 -25.87 -36.89 -17.22
N ARG A 726 -26.51 -35.99 -17.98
CA ARG A 726 -25.85 -35.15 -18.96
C ARG A 726 -26.49 -33.78 -19.05
N PHE A 727 -25.67 -32.75 -18.88
CA PHE A 727 -26.02 -31.34 -19.09
C PHE A 727 -25.33 -30.82 -20.37
N LYS A 728 -25.99 -29.90 -21.08
CA LYS A 728 -25.43 -29.17 -22.23
C LYS A 728 -25.94 -27.73 -22.25
N SER A 729 -25.05 -26.77 -22.49
CA SER A 729 -25.42 -25.39 -22.84
C SER A 729 -25.31 -25.15 -24.35
N GLU A 730 -26.07 -24.19 -24.85
CA GLU A 730 -25.88 -23.65 -26.20
C GLU A 730 -24.66 -22.70 -26.25
N ALA A 731 -24.13 -22.44 -27.44
CA ALA A 731 -23.04 -21.48 -27.62
C ALA A 731 -23.60 -20.05 -27.55
N TYR A 732 -22.86 -19.12 -26.94
CA TYR A 732 -23.36 -17.77 -26.67
C TYR A 732 -22.30 -16.69 -26.86
N SER A 733 -22.72 -15.43 -26.79
CA SER A 733 -21.81 -14.28 -26.78
C SER A 733 -22.25 -13.29 -25.72
N GLU A 734 -21.30 -12.75 -24.99
CA GLU A 734 -21.52 -11.79 -23.92
C GLU A 734 -21.54 -10.35 -24.46
N THR A 735 -22.14 -9.45 -23.68
CA THR A 735 -22.16 -8.00 -23.90
C THR A 735 -21.62 -7.26 -22.67
N GLY A 736 -21.55 -5.93 -22.72
CA GLY A 736 -21.22 -5.07 -21.57
C GLY A 736 -19.72 -4.85 -21.28
N ALA A 737 -18.86 -5.84 -21.52
CA ALA A 737 -17.44 -5.78 -21.16
C ALA A 737 -16.50 -5.17 -22.23
N GLY A 738 -17.04 -4.69 -23.35
CA GLY A 738 -16.22 -4.21 -24.48
C GLY A 738 -15.41 -5.36 -25.09
N ALA A 739 -14.11 -5.15 -25.32
CA ALA A 739 -13.18 -6.16 -25.82
C ALA A 739 -13.11 -7.43 -24.95
N LEU A 740 -13.36 -7.31 -23.63
CA LEU A 740 -13.31 -8.40 -22.65
C LEU A 740 -14.59 -9.24 -22.56
N SER A 741 -15.59 -8.95 -23.40
CA SER A 741 -16.77 -9.82 -23.55
C SER A 741 -16.34 -11.09 -24.27
N LEU A 742 -16.92 -12.25 -23.94
CA LEU A 742 -16.54 -13.53 -24.53
C LEU A 742 -17.53 -14.01 -25.58
N GLN A 743 -17.02 -14.67 -26.62
CA GLN A 743 -17.79 -15.58 -27.47
C GLN A 743 -17.45 -17.00 -27.03
N THR A 744 -18.43 -17.69 -26.45
CA THR A 744 -18.25 -18.93 -25.69
C THR A 744 -18.90 -20.11 -26.44
N GLN A 745 -18.13 -21.19 -26.63
CA GLN A 745 -18.64 -22.39 -27.29
C GLN A 745 -19.59 -23.18 -26.38
N SER A 746 -20.41 -24.05 -26.97
CA SER A 746 -21.37 -24.89 -26.26
C SER A 746 -20.66 -25.84 -25.29
N GLN A 747 -21.04 -25.80 -24.01
CA GLN A 747 -20.44 -26.63 -22.98
C GLN A 747 -21.26 -27.92 -22.75
N LYS A 748 -20.64 -28.94 -22.16
CA LYS A 748 -21.30 -30.15 -21.67
C LYS A 748 -20.65 -30.62 -20.36
N ALA A 749 -21.46 -31.26 -19.52
CA ALA A 749 -21.02 -32.08 -18.38
C ALA A 749 -21.76 -33.41 -18.43
N GLU A 750 -21.12 -34.51 -18.01
CA GLU A 750 -21.70 -35.85 -18.08
C GLU A 750 -21.11 -36.75 -16.99
N GLU A 751 -21.95 -37.47 -16.25
CA GLU A 751 -21.56 -38.44 -15.23
C GLU A 751 -22.33 -39.76 -15.36
N ALA A 752 -21.73 -40.86 -14.89
CA ALA A 752 -22.29 -42.20 -14.94
C ALA A 752 -21.95 -42.95 -13.63
N ILE A 753 -22.69 -42.66 -12.56
CA ILE A 753 -22.39 -43.13 -11.20
C ILE A 753 -22.96 -44.54 -10.99
N LEU A 754 -22.09 -45.54 -10.88
CA LEU A 754 -22.44 -46.87 -10.38
C LEU A 754 -22.41 -46.84 -8.84
N LYS A 755 -23.55 -47.15 -8.20
CA LYS A 755 -23.78 -47.05 -6.76
C LYS A 755 -24.02 -48.42 -6.12
N PHE A 756 -23.42 -48.64 -4.96
CA PHE A 756 -23.69 -49.77 -4.08
C PHE A 756 -24.09 -49.23 -2.70
N GLY A 757 -25.20 -49.70 -2.13
CA GLY A 757 -25.68 -49.18 -0.86
C GLY A 757 -26.80 -49.98 -0.23
N ALA A 758 -27.38 -49.41 0.82
CA ALA A 758 -28.58 -49.94 1.46
C ALA A 758 -29.45 -48.82 2.04
N GLN A 759 -30.75 -49.12 2.09
CA GLN A 759 -31.77 -48.37 2.81
C GLN A 759 -32.24 -49.21 4.00
N VAL A 760 -32.49 -48.57 5.12
CA VAL A 760 -33.11 -49.17 6.31
C VAL A 760 -34.34 -48.36 6.64
N GLN A 761 -35.43 -49.03 6.99
CA GLN A 761 -36.63 -48.40 7.51
C GLN A 761 -37.16 -49.19 8.71
N GLY A 762 -37.77 -48.50 9.66
CA GLY A 762 -38.44 -49.14 10.78
C GLY A 762 -39.53 -48.29 11.40
N ASP A 763 -40.38 -48.92 12.21
CA ASP A 763 -41.58 -48.28 12.76
C ASP A 763 -41.27 -47.56 14.08
N LEU A 764 -41.79 -46.34 14.24
CA LEU A 764 -41.81 -45.59 15.51
C LEU A 764 -43.19 -45.65 16.19
N GLY A 765 -44.13 -46.38 15.58
CA GLY A 765 -45.54 -46.47 15.97
C GLY A 765 -46.40 -46.79 14.74
N SER A 766 -47.72 -46.92 14.93
CA SER A 766 -48.65 -47.34 13.86
C SER A 766 -48.80 -46.38 12.67
N GLN A 767 -48.30 -45.14 12.77
CA GLN A 767 -48.43 -44.11 11.74
C GLN A 767 -47.10 -43.51 11.28
N THR A 768 -45.97 -43.87 11.89
CA THR A 768 -44.69 -43.16 11.70
C THR A 768 -43.57 -44.16 11.45
N GLN A 769 -42.80 -43.97 10.37
CA GLN A 769 -41.62 -44.78 10.07
C GLN A 769 -40.38 -43.87 10.01
N TRP A 770 -39.26 -44.34 10.57
CA TRP A 770 -37.94 -43.73 10.35
C TRP A 770 -37.26 -44.39 9.16
N LEU A 771 -36.45 -43.63 8.43
CA LEU A 771 -35.77 -44.06 7.22
C LEU A 771 -34.33 -43.57 7.21
N ALA A 772 -33.39 -44.41 6.80
CA ALA A 772 -31.99 -44.08 6.61
C ALA A 772 -31.44 -44.73 5.34
N ARG A 773 -30.48 -44.08 4.67
CA ARG A 773 -29.69 -44.69 3.60
C ARG A 773 -28.20 -44.39 3.72
N ALA A 774 -27.40 -45.31 3.20
CA ALA A 774 -26.00 -45.08 2.87
C ALA A 774 -25.68 -45.74 1.52
N ALA A 775 -24.97 -45.04 0.64
CA ALA A 775 -24.44 -45.59 -0.61
C ALA A 775 -23.04 -45.04 -0.92
N LEU A 776 -22.23 -45.86 -1.57
CA LEU A 776 -20.96 -45.48 -2.17
C LEU A 776 -21.11 -45.58 -3.69
N GLY A 777 -20.82 -44.48 -4.39
CA GLY A 777 -20.87 -44.38 -5.84
C GLY A 777 -19.49 -44.18 -6.45
N TYR A 778 -19.32 -44.69 -7.67
CA TYR A 778 -18.14 -44.45 -8.49
C TYR A 778 -18.55 -44.02 -9.90
N ASP A 779 -18.11 -42.84 -10.31
CA ASP A 779 -18.34 -42.29 -11.64
C ASP A 779 -17.46 -42.99 -12.68
N LEU A 780 -18.13 -43.65 -13.63
CA LEU A 780 -17.56 -44.34 -14.78
C LEU A 780 -17.16 -43.37 -15.90
N SER A 781 -17.59 -42.11 -15.86
CA SER A 781 -17.21 -41.09 -16.85
C SER A 781 -15.69 -40.81 -16.82
N SER A 782 -15.15 -40.19 -17.87
CA SER A 782 -13.75 -39.72 -17.90
C SER A 782 -13.61 -38.33 -18.52
N GLN A 783 -14.72 -37.61 -18.66
CA GLN A 783 -14.76 -36.30 -19.28
C GLN A 783 -14.36 -35.23 -18.25
N HIS A 784 -13.43 -34.36 -18.62
CA HIS A 784 -13.12 -33.15 -17.86
C HIS A 784 -14.01 -32.02 -18.38
N ASN A 785 -14.44 -31.14 -17.48
CA ASN A 785 -15.31 -30.03 -17.83
C ASN A 785 -14.42 -28.87 -18.30
N ALA A 786 -14.44 -28.57 -19.60
CA ALA A 786 -13.69 -27.48 -20.20
C ALA A 786 -14.63 -26.52 -20.92
N VAL A 787 -14.20 -25.27 -21.11
CA VAL A 787 -14.93 -24.29 -21.92
C VAL A 787 -13.97 -23.53 -22.83
N THR A 788 -14.27 -23.52 -24.13
CA THR A 788 -13.51 -22.78 -25.14
C THR A 788 -14.19 -21.44 -25.40
N ALA A 789 -13.43 -20.35 -25.30
CA ALA A 789 -13.91 -19.00 -25.54
C ALA A 789 -12.89 -18.19 -26.36
N ARG A 790 -13.32 -17.02 -26.85
CA ARG A 790 -12.46 -15.97 -27.40
C ARG A 790 -12.98 -14.61 -26.98
N PHE A 791 -12.10 -13.62 -26.86
CA PHE A 791 -12.49 -12.23 -26.64
C PHE A 791 -13.20 -11.66 -27.88
N THR A 792 -14.23 -10.83 -27.67
CA THR A 792 -14.91 -10.09 -28.76
C THR A 792 -13.99 -9.06 -29.40
N GLY A 793 -13.00 -8.54 -28.66
CA GLY A 793 -11.93 -7.70 -29.18
C GLY A 793 -10.89 -8.42 -30.06
N GLY A 794 -11.04 -9.73 -30.28
CA GLY A 794 -10.16 -10.52 -31.15
C GLY A 794 -9.23 -11.47 -30.38
N GLY A 795 -8.06 -11.73 -30.97
CA GLY A 795 -7.06 -12.63 -30.41
C GLY A 795 -7.34 -14.12 -30.69
N ALA A 796 -6.52 -14.98 -30.11
CA ALA A 796 -6.68 -16.43 -30.21
C ALA A 796 -7.86 -16.92 -29.35
N ALA A 797 -8.48 -18.03 -29.75
CA ALA A 797 -9.37 -18.77 -28.87
C ALA A 797 -8.56 -19.54 -27.82
N PHE A 798 -9.07 -19.61 -26.60
CA PHE A 798 -8.45 -20.26 -25.46
C PHE A 798 -9.43 -21.22 -24.80
N THR A 799 -8.91 -22.24 -24.12
CA THR A 799 -9.71 -23.20 -23.35
C THR A 799 -9.39 -23.04 -21.87
N THR A 800 -10.43 -22.89 -21.05
CA THR A 800 -10.33 -22.94 -19.58
C THR A 800 -10.84 -24.29 -19.10
N GLU A 801 -9.94 -25.08 -18.51
CA GLU A 801 -10.30 -26.29 -17.77
C GLU A 801 -10.96 -25.92 -16.44
N GLY A 802 -12.06 -26.60 -16.11
CA GLY A 802 -12.73 -26.53 -14.82
C GLY A 802 -12.17 -27.53 -13.81
N LEU A 803 -12.93 -27.80 -12.76
CA LEU A 803 -12.51 -28.65 -11.64
C LEU A 803 -12.32 -30.12 -12.08
N PRO A 804 -11.24 -30.79 -11.64
CA PRO A 804 -11.04 -32.22 -11.90
C PRO A 804 -12.06 -33.06 -11.15
N HIS A 805 -12.81 -33.90 -11.88
CA HIS A 805 -13.97 -34.59 -11.31
C HIS A 805 -13.58 -35.71 -10.33
N SER A 806 -14.06 -35.59 -9.08
CA SER A 806 -13.89 -36.62 -8.08
C SER A 806 -14.82 -37.80 -8.39
N ARG A 807 -14.22 -38.94 -8.74
CA ARG A 807 -14.95 -40.14 -9.18
C ARG A 807 -15.76 -40.80 -8.06
N THR A 808 -15.25 -40.80 -6.84
CA THR A 808 -15.94 -41.41 -5.70
C THR A 808 -16.91 -40.42 -5.08
N VAL A 809 -18.15 -40.86 -4.84
CA VAL A 809 -19.17 -40.15 -4.09
C VAL A 809 -19.65 -41.01 -2.91
N ALA A 810 -19.87 -40.39 -1.76
CA ALA A 810 -20.58 -41.00 -0.65
C ALA A 810 -21.93 -40.29 -0.46
N GLU A 811 -23.02 -41.05 -0.42
CA GLU A 811 -24.38 -40.53 -0.22
C GLU A 811 -24.94 -41.06 1.11
N LEU A 812 -25.39 -40.15 1.96
CA LEU A 812 -26.06 -40.43 3.22
C LEU A 812 -27.43 -39.74 3.20
N GLY A 813 -28.44 -40.36 3.80
CA GLY A 813 -29.76 -39.73 3.89
C GLY A 813 -30.56 -40.23 5.08
N VAL A 814 -31.37 -39.35 5.64
CA VAL A 814 -32.28 -39.64 6.76
C VAL A 814 -33.66 -39.04 6.48
N GLY A 815 -34.71 -39.70 6.94
CA GLY A 815 -36.07 -39.24 6.74
C GLY A 815 -37.05 -39.75 7.78
N LEU A 816 -38.20 -39.09 7.82
CA LEU A 816 -39.38 -39.48 8.57
C LEU A 816 -40.56 -39.56 7.62
N ARG A 817 -41.30 -40.66 7.72
CA ARG A 817 -42.61 -40.85 7.12
C ARG A 817 -43.67 -40.68 8.19
N TYR A 818 -44.79 -40.07 7.82
CA TYR A 818 -46.00 -40.01 8.61
C TYR A 818 -47.24 -40.28 7.74
N ARG A 819 -48.11 -41.19 8.20
CA ARG A 819 -49.40 -41.54 7.58
C ARG A 819 -50.55 -41.20 8.53
N PRO A 820 -51.06 -39.94 8.48
CA PRO A 820 -52.16 -39.53 9.35
C PRO A 820 -53.48 -40.26 9.05
N THR A 821 -53.68 -40.73 7.82
CA THR A 821 -54.82 -41.55 7.38
C THR A 821 -54.36 -42.55 6.32
N GLU A 822 -55.19 -43.55 5.98
CA GLU A 822 -54.89 -44.51 4.90
C GLU A 822 -54.79 -43.86 3.51
N GLY A 823 -55.37 -42.67 3.33
CA GLY A 823 -55.38 -41.90 2.08
C GLY A 823 -54.33 -40.78 2.00
N MET A 824 -53.45 -40.63 3.00
CA MET A 824 -52.51 -39.50 3.08
C MET A 824 -51.13 -39.92 3.61
N GLU A 825 -50.08 -39.38 3.00
CA GLU A 825 -48.70 -39.59 3.43
C GLU A 825 -47.86 -38.31 3.36
N VAL A 826 -46.97 -38.15 4.33
CA VAL A 826 -45.93 -37.11 4.36
C VAL A 826 -44.58 -37.80 4.50
N ILE A 827 -43.63 -37.53 3.61
CA ILE A 827 -42.21 -37.91 3.75
C ILE A 827 -41.39 -36.64 3.85
N ALA A 828 -40.75 -36.41 5.00
CA ALA A 828 -39.75 -35.36 5.18
C ALA A 828 -38.35 -36.00 5.17
N ARG A 829 -37.42 -35.47 4.37
CA ARG A 829 -36.14 -36.11 4.08
C ARG A 829 -35.00 -35.12 3.93
N TYR A 830 -33.85 -35.46 4.49
CA TYR A 830 -32.58 -34.76 4.35
C TYR A 830 -31.52 -35.70 3.77
N ASP A 831 -30.87 -35.29 2.70
CA ASP A 831 -29.82 -36.03 2.00
C ASP A 831 -28.52 -35.21 1.94
N LEU A 832 -27.39 -35.92 1.97
CA LEU A 832 -26.04 -35.39 1.95
C LEU A 832 -25.18 -36.22 0.99
N ALA A 833 -24.65 -35.59 -0.06
CA ALA A 833 -23.68 -36.20 -0.98
C ALA A 833 -22.31 -35.52 -0.84
N LEU A 834 -21.25 -36.33 -0.80
CA LEU A 834 -19.88 -35.90 -0.52
C LEU A 834 -18.90 -36.42 -1.58
N ARG A 835 -18.03 -35.54 -2.07
CA ARG A 835 -16.84 -35.89 -2.89
C ARG A 835 -15.62 -35.05 -2.47
N LYS A 836 -14.45 -35.21 -3.11
CA LYS A 836 -13.27 -34.33 -2.88
C LYS A 836 -13.67 -32.86 -3.13
N GLY A 837 -13.72 -32.05 -2.07
CA GLY A 837 -14.10 -30.63 -2.14
C GLY A 837 -15.59 -30.35 -2.39
N LEU A 838 -16.47 -31.35 -2.49
CA LEU A 838 -17.90 -31.15 -2.75
C LEU A 838 -18.75 -31.62 -1.57
N ARG A 839 -19.65 -30.73 -1.13
CA ARG A 839 -20.76 -31.03 -0.23
C ARG A 839 -22.08 -30.57 -0.85
N ASP A 840 -22.89 -31.51 -1.27
CA ASP A 840 -24.25 -31.33 -1.77
C ASP A 840 -25.24 -31.76 -0.68
N GLN A 841 -26.26 -30.93 -0.43
CA GLN A 841 -27.22 -31.10 0.67
C GLN A 841 -28.64 -30.81 0.15
N SER A 842 -29.57 -31.74 0.36
CA SER A 842 -30.95 -31.59 -0.11
C SER A 842 -31.94 -31.78 1.03
N ALA A 843 -32.90 -30.88 1.15
CA ALA A 843 -34.05 -30.98 2.04
C ALA A 843 -35.33 -31.02 1.20
N THR A 844 -36.14 -32.06 1.37
CA THR A 844 -37.42 -32.21 0.64
C THR A 844 -38.54 -32.65 1.57
N VAL A 845 -39.76 -32.22 1.24
CA VAL A 845 -40.99 -32.72 1.87
C VAL A 845 -41.93 -33.14 0.76
N ARG A 846 -42.24 -34.44 0.67
CA ARG A 846 -43.24 -34.99 -0.26
C ARG A 846 -44.57 -35.14 0.47
N LEU A 847 -45.60 -34.47 -0.02
CA LEU A 847 -46.99 -34.70 0.36
C LEU A 847 -47.63 -35.61 -0.68
N GLY A 848 -48.34 -36.65 -0.24
CA GLY A 848 -49.00 -37.62 -1.11
C GLY A 848 -50.43 -37.93 -0.65
N TRP A 849 -51.30 -38.18 -1.64
CA TRP A 849 -52.69 -38.58 -1.44
C TRP A 849 -53.00 -39.80 -2.31
N SER A 850 -53.67 -40.80 -1.75
CA SER A 850 -54.07 -42.05 -2.44
C SER A 850 -55.60 -42.18 -2.51
N PHE A 851 -56.10 -42.67 -3.65
CA PHE A 851 -57.53 -42.79 -3.99
C PHE A 851 -57.77 -43.76 -5.17
#